data_AF-A0AA47MEX3-F1
#
_entry.id   AF-A0AA47MEX3-F1
#
_cell.length_a   1.000
_cell.length_b   1.000
_cell.length_c   1.000
_cell.angle_alpha   90.00
_cell.angle_beta   90.00
_cell.angle_gamma   90.00
#
_symmetry.space_group_name_H-M   'P 1'
#
loop_
_entity.id
_entity.type
_entity.pdbx_description
1 polymer ?
#
loop_
_entity_poly.entity_id
_entity_poly.type
_entity_poly.pdbx_seq_one_letter_code
_entity_poly.pdbx_strand_id
1 'polypeptide(L)'
;MKLYYTEAAPEKCSKLSNSNMAKVFNDPIHGHIEIHPLLIKIIDTPQFQRLRNIKQLGGAYYVFPGASHNRFEHSLGVAHLAGSLVEVLKERQPKLGITTRDILCVKIAGLCHDLGHGPFSHLFDGMFIPKARPGSKWKHETASLAMFEYLVEVNTLEPVMKEHGLVLPEDLIFIKELIAGPLGSPDVEWPYNGRPVEKSFLYEIVANKRNGIDVDKWDYFARDCHHLGIQNNFDYHRFLMFARVCEVEGKRQICTRDKEMVNLCDMFHLRKGLHRRAYQHTVCNIVEIMINEAFVLADKHLKFEGSNKKMFTLFGTIDDMEAYTKVTDQVFEQILYSTSQEEGMVQAREILRNIVCRRLYKCVGQTQAPESTKVTEVCLTVPVEVLSLKFKNVVYMDYGMKEKNPINNVCFYSKTNPDEAKPILIDKVSRLLPLCLEEQIIQVICKKTDEESLGTARNLFDQWCVDPKFTVLQHQRPREEDLSATPEKRVSAVPQQDSDFMLWDVEETCEYLRRQGLGEWTGSFRGHRITGVGLRYLTETHLQEMGIGPLGDRLVILHSIRKLWQIAVEPSKVFNDPIHGHIEIHPLLIKIIDTPQFQRLRNLKQLGGAYYVFPGASHNRFEHSLGVGHLAGRLLQALNERQPELLISRRDILCVQIAGLCHDLGHGPFSHLFDGMFIPKARPGFKWKHETASLAMFDYLVKDNALEPVMKEHGLVLPDDLIFIKEQIAGPLDSIHSPDGGWQYEGRPEEKSFLYEIVANKRNGIDVDKWDYFARDCHQLGIQNNFDYRRFLKFARVCKVDGNKHICTRDKEPTRCPIPVILDFLQSRVDDGLAPSTIKEYIAAISARHNRVDGVTVGSNTMVSRFLKGAQRPRPPQRSPRTSWDLPLVLQVLGKPPFEPLGGSELKWLSMKTAFLLAMASAKRVGELHALSISRECLHWSPDGMGVALWPNPSFLPKTFSASYVNQPLSLAARTPPTEDGGQTQGETLLCPVRTLRAYIEMRAGIPAVGLAVCLPYRT
;
A
#
# COMPACT_ATOMS: atom_id res chain seq x y z
N MET A 1 19.41 -16.23 39.33
CA MET A 1 19.72 -17.48 38.61
C MET A 1 20.85 -17.19 37.61
N LYS A 2 22.07 -17.64 37.92
CA LYS A 2 23.21 -17.70 36.99
C LYS A 2 23.09 -19.01 36.21
N LEU A 3 23.11 -19.01 34.87
CA LEU A 3 23.53 -20.18 34.07
C LEU A 3 24.17 -19.74 32.73
N TYR A 4 25.50 -19.86 32.71
CA TYR A 4 26.46 -20.22 31.64
C TYR A 4 26.32 -19.69 30.21
N TYR A 5 27.24 -18.77 29.85
CA TYR A 5 27.88 -18.71 28.53
C TYR A 5 29.27 -19.35 28.65
N THR A 6 29.51 -20.43 27.91
CA THR A 6 30.86 -20.95 27.66
C THR A 6 31.43 -20.28 26.42
N GLU A 7 32.57 -19.60 26.59
CA GLU A 7 33.39 -19.03 25.54
C GLU A 7 33.93 -20.14 24.62
N ALA A 8 33.42 -20.20 23.40
CA ALA A 8 34.13 -20.82 22.28
C ALA A 8 34.82 -19.69 21.48
N ALA A 9 36.15 -19.75 21.42
CA ALA A 9 36.96 -18.83 20.66
C ALA A 9 36.49 -18.75 19.19
N PRO A 10 36.44 -17.57 18.56
CA PRO A 10 36.08 -17.45 17.16
C PRO A 10 37.24 -17.99 16.33
N GLU A 11 37.07 -19.19 15.76
CA GLU A 11 37.87 -19.60 14.61
C GLU A 11 37.74 -18.52 13.53
N LYS A 12 38.88 -18.08 13.02
CA LYS A 12 39.04 -17.07 11.98
C LYS A 12 38.27 -17.51 10.73
N CYS A 13 37.00 -17.17 10.65
CA CYS A 13 36.27 -17.11 9.41
C CYS A 13 36.93 -15.99 8.59
N SER A 14 37.73 -16.38 7.60
CA SER A 14 38.35 -15.47 6.65
C SER A 14 37.29 -14.50 6.14
N LYS A 15 37.50 -13.20 6.38
CA LYS A 15 36.71 -12.12 5.83
C LYS A 15 36.77 -12.19 4.29
N LEU A 16 35.87 -12.95 3.69
CA LEU A 16 35.42 -12.68 2.32
C LEU A 16 34.78 -11.30 2.37
N SER A 17 35.28 -10.38 1.56
CA SER A 17 34.81 -8.99 1.49
C SER A 17 33.32 -8.96 1.15
N ASN A 18 32.48 -8.56 2.11
CA ASN A 18 31.03 -8.33 1.95
C ASN A 18 30.66 -7.21 0.94
N SER A 19 31.60 -6.69 0.14
CA SER A 19 31.40 -5.49 -0.69
C SER A 19 30.67 -5.72 -2.01
N ASN A 20 30.48 -6.97 -2.46
CA ASN A 20 29.98 -7.28 -3.80
C ASN A 20 28.62 -8.00 -3.84
N MET A 21 27.90 -8.12 -2.72
CA MET A 21 26.57 -8.76 -2.72
C MET A 21 25.44 -7.75 -2.93
N ALA A 22 24.45 -8.12 -3.74
CA ALA A 22 23.22 -7.36 -3.89
C ALA A 22 22.49 -7.28 -2.53
N LYS A 23 21.87 -6.12 -2.25
CA LYS A 23 21.09 -5.91 -1.04
C LYS A 23 19.61 -5.98 -1.38
N VAL A 24 18.84 -6.60 -0.49
CA VAL A 24 17.38 -6.71 -0.63
C VAL A 24 16.71 -5.70 0.28
N PHE A 25 15.80 -4.90 -0.28
CA PHE A 25 14.85 -4.08 0.48
C PHE A 25 13.46 -4.69 0.38
N ASN A 26 12.69 -4.63 1.47
CA ASN A 26 11.26 -4.95 1.41
C ASN A 26 10.48 -3.64 1.25
N ASP A 27 9.84 -3.49 0.09
CA ASP A 27 9.00 -2.35 -0.28
C ASP A 27 7.53 -2.78 -0.27
N PRO A 28 6.61 -1.99 0.30
CA PRO A 28 5.20 -2.37 0.39
C PRO A 28 4.49 -2.50 -0.97
N ILE A 29 5.03 -1.90 -2.04
CA ILE A 29 4.42 -1.89 -3.37
C ILE A 29 4.97 -3.02 -4.24
N HIS A 30 6.30 -3.20 -4.24
CA HIS A 30 6.98 -4.15 -5.12
C HIS A 30 7.48 -5.42 -4.41
N GLY A 31 7.30 -5.52 -3.09
CA GLY A 31 7.82 -6.62 -2.30
C GLY A 31 9.34 -6.56 -2.19
N HIS A 32 10.01 -7.69 -2.44
CA HIS A 32 11.46 -7.77 -2.29
C HIS A 32 12.15 -7.18 -3.52
N ILE A 33 12.82 -6.04 -3.34
CA ILE A 33 13.60 -5.36 -4.38
C ILE A 33 15.07 -5.69 -4.21
N GLU A 34 15.67 -6.31 -5.23
CA GLU A 34 17.12 -6.53 -5.31
C GLU A 34 17.82 -5.30 -5.91
N ILE A 35 18.76 -4.73 -5.13
CA ILE A 35 19.54 -3.56 -5.52
C ILE A 35 21.01 -3.96 -5.69
N HIS A 36 21.54 -3.62 -6.86
CA HIS A 36 22.92 -3.89 -7.26
C HIS A 36 23.93 -3.10 -6.38
N PRO A 37 25.13 -3.64 -6.09
CA PRO A 37 26.12 -2.99 -5.21
C PRO A 37 26.46 -1.55 -5.60
N LEU A 38 26.62 -1.25 -6.90
CA LEU A 38 26.84 0.12 -7.38
C LEU A 38 25.70 1.08 -6.98
N LEU A 39 24.43 0.64 -7.08
CA LEU A 39 23.30 1.46 -6.67
C LEU A 39 23.28 1.64 -5.14
N ILE A 40 23.71 0.64 -4.35
CA ILE A 40 23.86 0.80 -2.90
C ILE A 40 24.88 1.89 -2.56
N LYS A 41 26.00 1.96 -3.28
CA LYS A 41 26.98 3.03 -3.10
C LYS A 41 26.42 4.42 -3.40
N ILE A 42 25.48 4.53 -4.35
CA ILE A 42 24.76 5.78 -4.63
C ILE A 42 23.71 6.06 -3.53
N ILE A 43 22.96 5.05 -3.11
CA ILE A 43 21.91 5.17 -2.08
C ILE A 43 22.51 5.61 -0.75
N ASP A 44 23.64 5.05 -0.34
CA ASP A 44 24.30 5.32 0.94
C ASP A 44 25.15 6.62 0.90
N THR A 45 24.65 7.65 0.21
CA THR A 45 25.23 9.00 0.16
C THR A 45 24.31 10.01 0.82
N PRO A 46 24.83 11.11 1.41
CA PRO A 46 24.00 12.18 1.97
C PRO A 46 22.99 12.76 0.97
N GLN A 47 23.40 12.90 -0.29
CA GLN A 47 22.60 13.45 -1.38
C GLN A 47 21.35 12.61 -1.66
N PHE A 48 21.48 11.27 -1.64
CA PHE A 48 20.33 10.38 -1.83
C PHE A 48 19.53 10.18 -0.54
N GLN A 49 20.18 10.00 0.61
CA GLN A 49 19.51 9.83 1.91
C GLN A 49 18.65 11.04 2.30
N ARG A 50 18.99 12.23 1.80
CA ARG A 50 18.18 13.46 1.90
C ARG A 50 16.71 13.22 1.52
N LEU A 51 16.44 12.41 0.49
CA LEU A 51 15.09 12.15 -0.02
C LEU A 51 14.15 11.50 1.01
N ARG A 52 14.68 10.93 2.11
CA ARG A 52 13.88 10.42 3.24
C ARG A 52 13.11 11.51 3.98
N ASN A 53 13.54 12.76 3.83
CA ASN A 53 13.01 13.93 4.51
C ASN A 53 12.27 14.89 3.55
N ILE A 54 11.82 14.38 2.40
CA ILE A 54 11.05 15.15 1.40
C ILE A 54 9.79 14.37 1.05
N LYS A 55 8.64 14.87 1.49
CA LYS A 55 7.33 14.27 1.23
C LYS A 55 7.05 14.21 -0.27
N GLN A 56 6.61 13.05 -0.76
CA GLN A 56 6.24 12.85 -2.16
C GLN A 56 5.15 13.85 -2.58
N LEU A 57 4.11 13.95 -1.76
CA LEU A 57 2.90 14.74 -2.03
C LEU A 57 2.84 16.08 -1.30
N GLY A 58 3.98 16.57 -0.78
CA GLY A 58 4.07 17.90 -0.18
C GLY A 58 2.97 18.18 0.86
N GLY A 59 2.14 19.19 0.61
CA GLY A 59 1.08 19.62 1.53
C GLY A 59 -0.08 18.62 1.68
N ALA A 60 -0.20 17.62 0.81
CA ALA A 60 -1.31 16.66 0.83
C ALA A 60 -1.33 15.85 2.13
N TYR A 61 -0.17 15.66 2.77
CA TYR A 61 -0.03 15.02 4.07
C TYR A 61 -0.87 15.67 5.19
N TYR A 62 -1.14 16.98 5.09
CA TYR A 62 -2.02 17.70 6.02
C TYR A 62 -3.51 17.52 5.74
N VAL A 63 -3.87 16.77 4.68
CA VAL A 63 -5.25 16.44 4.31
C VAL A 63 -5.47 14.93 4.41
N PHE A 64 -4.56 14.16 3.83
CA PHE A 64 -4.53 12.70 3.82
C PHE A 64 -3.44 12.23 4.79
N PRO A 65 -3.79 11.81 6.01
CA PRO A 65 -2.80 11.41 7.02
C PRO A 65 -1.88 10.28 6.52
N GLY A 66 -2.41 9.36 5.71
CA GLY A 66 -1.67 8.24 5.12
C GLY A 66 -0.59 8.62 4.11
N ALA A 67 -0.61 9.85 3.56
CA ALA A 67 0.37 10.34 2.59
C ALA A 67 1.71 10.75 3.25
N SER A 68 2.26 9.88 4.10
CA SER A 68 3.48 10.11 4.88
C SER A 68 4.78 9.69 4.15
N HIS A 69 4.64 9.08 2.97
CA HIS A 69 5.75 8.62 2.13
C HIS A 69 6.56 9.77 1.52
N ASN A 70 7.80 9.44 1.20
CA ASN A 70 8.85 10.37 0.81
C ASN A 70 9.43 9.95 -0.55
N ARG A 71 10.17 10.87 -1.18
CA ARG A 71 10.80 10.67 -2.50
C ARG A 71 11.80 9.51 -2.52
N PHE A 72 12.34 9.11 -1.36
CA PHE A 72 13.32 8.03 -1.23
C PHE A 72 12.76 6.67 -1.67
N GLU A 73 11.67 6.21 -1.06
CA GLU A 73 11.05 4.92 -1.38
C GLU A 73 10.47 4.89 -2.79
N HIS A 74 9.96 6.03 -3.29
CA HIS A 74 9.57 6.20 -4.69
C HIS A 74 10.76 5.99 -5.64
N SER A 75 11.90 6.66 -5.40
CA SER A 75 13.10 6.52 -6.23
C SER A 75 13.64 5.08 -6.29
N LEU A 76 13.52 4.33 -5.20
CA LEU A 76 13.86 2.89 -5.18
C LEU A 76 12.92 2.07 -6.06
N GLY A 77 11.62 2.35 -6.01
CA GLY A 77 10.61 1.67 -6.84
C GLY A 77 10.78 2.00 -8.33
N VAL A 78 11.06 3.25 -8.68
CA VAL A 78 11.34 3.64 -10.08
C VAL A 78 12.60 2.95 -10.60
N ALA A 79 13.67 2.86 -9.81
CA ALA A 79 14.87 2.09 -10.19
C ALA A 79 14.58 0.60 -10.40
N HIS A 80 13.71 0.01 -9.57
CA HIS A 80 13.27 -1.38 -9.72
C HIS A 80 12.48 -1.58 -11.01
N LEU A 81 11.46 -0.75 -11.27
CA LEU A 81 10.62 -0.85 -12.46
C LEU A 81 11.40 -0.55 -13.75
N ALA A 82 12.33 0.40 -13.73
CA ALA A 82 13.23 0.69 -14.85
C ALA A 82 14.08 -0.53 -15.22
N GLY A 83 14.64 -1.21 -14.21
CA GLY A 83 15.37 -2.47 -14.39
C GLY A 83 14.47 -3.56 -14.96
N SER A 84 13.30 -3.79 -14.35
CA SER A 84 12.33 -4.80 -14.78
C SER A 84 11.89 -4.61 -16.24
N LEU A 85 11.62 -3.37 -16.67
CA LEU A 85 11.24 -3.10 -18.06
C LEU A 85 12.39 -3.41 -19.04
N VAL A 86 13.60 -2.94 -18.76
CA VAL A 86 14.77 -3.22 -19.62
C VAL A 86 15.07 -4.71 -19.71
N GLU A 87 15.01 -5.42 -18.58
CA GLU A 87 15.27 -6.86 -18.52
C GLU A 87 14.24 -7.64 -19.35
N VAL A 88 12.95 -7.31 -19.20
CA VAL A 88 11.88 -7.90 -20.02
C VAL A 88 12.09 -7.67 -21.52
N LEU A 89 12.51 -6.46 -21.91
CA LEU A 89 12.82 -6.16 -23.32
C LEU A 89 14.03 -6.95 -23.82
N LYS A 90 15.08 -7.08 -23.00
CA LYS A 90 16.30 -7.85 -23.31
C LYS A 90 15.99 -9.34 -23.52
N GLU A 91 15.24 -9.94 -22.61
CA GLU A 91 14.88 -11.36 -22.65
C GLU A 91 14.02 -11.69 -23.88
N ARG A 92 13.07 -10.81 -24.21
CA ARG A 92 12.13 -11.04 -25.31
C ARG A 92 12.70 -10.74 -26.68
N GLN A 93 13.61 -9.78 -26.77
CA GLN A 93 14.22 -9.36 -28.01
C GLN A 93 15.73 -9.23 -27.86
N PRO A 94 16.47 -10.36 -27.78
CA PRO A 94 17.94 -10.35 -27.68
C PRO A 94 18.62 -9.57 -28.81
N LYS A 95 17.96 -9.48 -29.99
CA LYS A 95 18.39 -8.69 -31.15
C LYS A 95 18.56 -7.19 -30.88
N LEU A 96 18.02 -6.67 -29.78
CA LEU A 96 18.18 -5.26 -29.39
C LEU A 96 19.57 -4.92 -28.86
N GLY A 97 20.40 -5.93 -28.52
CA GLY A 97 21.76 -5.69 -28.03
C GLY A 97 21.82 -4.93 -26.69
N ILE A 98 20.83 -5.16 -25.81
CA ILE A 98 20.79 -4.56 -24.47
C ILE A 98 21.87 -5.22 -23.60
N THR A 99 22.86 -4.44 -23.21
CA THR A 99 24.00 -4.87 -22.39
C THR A 99 23.71 -4.66 -20.91
N THR A 100 24.43 -5.37 -20.02
CA THR A 100 24.33 -5.14 -18.56
C THR A 100 24.68 -3.69 -18.19
N ARG A 101 25.60 -3.06 -18.94
CA ARG A 101 25.93 -1.63 -18.84
C ARG A 101 24.70 -0.73 -19.07
N ASP A 102 23.90 -1.03 -20.11
CA ASP A 102 22.67 -0.27 -20.36
C ASP A 102 21.65 -0.43 -19.22
N ILE A 103 21.48 -1.65 -18.69
CA ILE A 103 20.57 -1.90 -17.56
C ILE A 103 21.00 -1.09 -16.34
N LEU A 104 22.30 -1.09 -16.01
CA LEU A 104 22.81 -0.33 -14.89
C LEU A 104 22.59 1.18 -15.07
N CYS A 105 22.88 1.74 -16.25
CA CYS A 105 22.61 3.16 -16.53
C CYS A 105 21.12 3.51 -16.39
N VAL A 106 20.21 2.67 -16.90
CA VAL A 106 18.76 2.90 -16.79
C VAL A 106 18.29 2.81 -15.35
N LYS A 107 18.79 1.84 -14.56
CA LYS A 107 18.49 1.74 -13.12
C LYS A 107 19.04 2.93 -12.33
N ILE A 108 20.23 3.43 -12.64
CA ILE A 108 20.80 4.63 -12.01
C ILE A 108 19.98 5.87 -12.37
N ALA A 109 19.58 6.04 -13.63
CA ALA A 109 18.71 7.14 -14.02
C ALA A 109 17.35 7.09 -13.30
N GLY A 110 16.73 5.91 -13.22
CA GLY A 110 15.49 5.72 -12.45
C GLY A 110 15.67 6.02 -10.97
N LEU A 111 16.81 5.65 -10.38
CA LEU A 111 17.14 5.97 -8.99
C LEU A 111 17.32 7.47 -8.78
N CYS A 112 17.99 8.17 -9.70
CA CYS A 112 18.47 9.54 -9.49
C CYS A 112 17.56 10.63 -10.09
N HIS A 113 16.48 10.28 -10.79
CA HIS A 113 15.64 11.25 -11.50
C HIS A 113 15.03 12.33 -10.58
N ASP A 114 14.82 12.00 -9.31
CA ASP A 114 14.16 12.83 -8.30
C ASP A 114 15.09 13.50 -7.29
N LEU A 115 16.42 13.38 -7.46
CA LEU A 115 17.42 13.97 -6.56
C LEU A 115 17.27 15.49 -6.37
N GLY A 116 16.76 16.18 -7.39
CA GLY A 116 16.62 17.62 -7.46
C GLY A 116 15.38 18.20 -6.81
N HIS A 117 14.49 17.38 -6.23
CA HIS A 117 13.32 17.91 -5.54
C HIS A 117 13.68 18.71 -4.29
N GLY A 118 12.98 19.84 -4.08
CA GLY A 118 13.11 20.67 -2.89
C GLY A 118 12.13 20.30 -1.77
N PRO A 119 12.13 21.05 -0.66
CA PRO A 119 11.16 20.90 0.42
C PRO A 119 9.72 20.93 -0.09
N PHE A 120 8.89 19.98 0.33
CA PHE A 120 7.51 19.78 -0.12
C PHE A 120 7.38 19.55 -1.63
N SER A 121 8.40 18.95 -2.26
CA SER A 121 8.38 18.52 -3.66
C SER A 121 7.96 19.63 -4.65
N HIS A 122 6.74 19.55 -5.20
CA HIS A 122 6.25 20.46 -6.24
C HIS A 122 5.93 21.87 -5.74
N LEU A 123 5.81 22.06 -4.42
CA LEU A 123 5.71 23.39 -3.84
C LEU A 123 6.97 24.20 -4.15
N PHE A 124 8.14 23.58 -4.08
CA PHE A 124 9.41 24.29 -4.19
C PHE A 124 9.66 24.83 -5.60
N ASP A 125 9.58 23.97 -6.63
CA ASP A 125 9.79 24.36 -8.03
C ASP A 125 8.56 25.05 -8.63
N GLY A 126 7.35 24.68 -8.21
CA GLY A 126 6.10 25.21 -8.76
C GLY A 126 5.63 26.53 -8.14
N MET A 127 5.99 26.83 -6.89
CA MET A 127 5.50 28.02 -6.16
C MET A 127 6.61 28.89 -5.59
N PHE A 128 7.54 28.30 -4.83
CA PHE A 128 8.56 29.06 -4.10
C PHE A 128 9.60 29.69 -5.03
N ILE A 129 10.24 28.89 -5.88
CA ILE A 129 11.28 29.38 -6.79
C ILE A 129 10.73 30.44 -7.77
N PRO A 130 9.56 30.27 -8.42
CA PRO A 130 8.99 31.29 -9.28
C PRO A 130 8.72 32.63 -8.57
N LYS A 131 8.38 32.61 -7.28
CA LYS A 131 8.18 33.83 -6.49
C LYS A 131 9.49 34.44 -5.97
N ALA A 132 10.44 33.61 -5.55
CA ALA A 132 11.72 34.06 -5.02
C ALA A 132 12.67 34.57 -6.13
N ARG A 133 12.63 33.97 -7.33
CA ARG A 133 13.40 34.37 -8.52
C ARG A 133 12.52 34.38 -9.77
N PRO A 134 11.71 35.44 -9.97
CA PRO A 134 10.90 35.58 -11.17
C PRO A 134 11.73 35.46 -12.45
N GLY A 135 11.23 34.71 -13.43
CA GLY A 135 11.94 34.46 -14.70
C GLY A 135 12.96 33.33 -14.66
N SER A 136 13.21 32.70 -13.51
CA SER A 136 14.00 31.48 -13.41
C SER A 136 13.37 30.35 -14.24
N LYS A 137 14.19 29.62 -15.00
CA LYS A 137 13.77 28.37 -15.68
C LYS A 137 14.14 27.12 -14.87
N TRP A 138 14.50 27.30 -13.60
CA TRP A 138 14.89 26.20 -12.72
C TRP A 138 13.74 25.21 -12.57
N LYS A 139 14.06 23.92 -12.68
CA LYS A 139 13.15 22.82 -12.43
C LYS A 139 13.86 21.71 -11.65
N HIS A 140 13.09 20.87 -10.98
CA HIS A 140 13.64 19.74 -10.24
C HIS A 140 14.44 18.81 -11.17
N GLU A 141 14.07 18.61 -12.44
CA GLU A 141 14.84 17.75 -13.35
C GLU A 141 16.24 18.31 -13.61
N THR A 142 16.37 19.63 -13.80
CA THR A 142 17.69 20.28 -13.96
C THR A 142 18.52 20.21 -12.68
N ALA A 143 17.87 20.31 -11.52
CA ALA A 143 18.53 20.16 -10.24
C ALA A 143 18.94 18.71 -9.96
N SER A 144 18.20 17.72 -10.46
CA SER A 144 18.56 16.30 -10.35
C SER A 144 19.86 16.02 -11.11
N LEU A 145 20.09 16.67 -12.26
CA LEU A 145 21.36 16.57 -12.97
C LEU A 145 22.52 17.14 -12.15
N ALA A 146 22.36 18.36 -11.63
CA ALA A 146 23.39 19.03 -10.82
C ALA A 146 23.69 18.25 -9.54
N MET A 147 22.65 17.75 -8.84
CA MET A 147 22.80 16.93 -7.64
C MET A 147 23.45 15.59 -7.96
N PHE A 148 23.13 14.97 -9.09
CA PHE A 148 23.76 13.72 -9.53
C PHE A 148 25.25 13.92 -9.84
N GLU A 149 25.62 14.99 -10.54
CA GLU A 149 27.02 15.34 -10.79
C GLU A 149 27.79 15.54 -9.47
N TYR A 150 27.24 16.36 -8.58
CA TYR A 150 27.82 16.62 -7.26
C TYR A 150 27.95 15.35 -6.42
N LEU A 151 26.95 14.47 -6.44
CA LEU A 151 26.95 13.18 -5.76
C LEU A 151 28.09 12.29 -6.28
N VAL A 152 28.26 12.19 -7.60
CA VAL A 152 29.32 11.38 -8.22
C VAL A 152 30.71 11.92 -7.89
N GLU A 153 30.89 13.24 -7.92
CA GLU A 153 32.16 13.91 -7.64
C GLU A 153 32.58 13.76 -6.17
N VAL A 154 31.77 14.25 -5.23
CA VAL A 154 32.13 14.30 -3.79
C VAL A 154 32.30 12.92 -3.17
N ASN A 155 31.53 11.94 -3.63
CA ASN A 155 31.63 10.57 -3.12
C ASN A 155 32.63 9.71 -3.92
N THR A 156 33.37 10.30 -4.87
CA THR A 156 34.38 9.61 -5.69
C THR A 156 33.83 8.34 -6.34
N LEU A 157 32.65 8.44 -6.98
CA LEU A 157 31.97 7.26 -7.53
C LEU A 157 32.47 6.86 -8.92
N GLU A 158 33.20 7.71 -9.64
CA GLU A 158 33.69 7.37 -10.98
C GLU A 158 34.54 6.10 -11.04
N PRO A 159 35.52 5.86 -10.14
CA PRO A 159 36.28 4.61 -10.14
C PRO A 159 35.39 3.40 -9.87
N VAL A 160 34.40 3.53 -8.98
CA VAL A 160 33.46 2.46 -8.62
C VAL A 160 32.54 2.13 -9.80
N MET A 161 32.09 3.15 -10.54
CA MET A 161 31.33 2.98 -11.78
C MET A 161 32.14 2.23 -12.84
N LYS A 162 33.42 2.60 -13.04
CA LYS A 162 34.33 1.92 -13.96
C LYS A 162 34.60 0.47 -13.56
N GLU A 163 34.78 0.20 -12.26
CA GLU A 163 34.93 -1.16 -11.70
C GLU A 163 33.73 -2.06 -12.03
N HIS A 164 32.52 -1.49 -12.05
CA HIS A 164 31.28 -2.21 -12.39
C HIS A 164 30.95 -2.16 -13.90
N GLY A 165 31.90 -1.75 -14.75
CA GLY A 165 31.78 -1.85 -16.21
C GLY A 165 31.11 -0.69 -16.93
N LEU A 166 30.93 0.47 -16.27
CA LEU A 166 30.50 1.71 -16.94
C LEU A 166 31.70 2.40 -17.62
N VAL A 167 31.44 3.07 -18.75
CA VAL A 167 32.42 3.83 -19.53
C VAL A 167 32.07 5.31 -19.45
N LEU A 168 33.00 6.09 -18.92
CA LEU A 168 32.83 7.54 -18.70
C LEU A 168 33.63 8.35 -19.73
N PRO A 169 33.13 9.52 -20.18
CA PRO A 169 31.94 10.23 -19.70
C PRO A 169 30.61 9.79 -20.37
N GLU A 170 30.65 8.91 -21.36
CA GLU A 170 29.48 8.49 -22.16
C GLU A 170 28.28 8.07 -21.30
N ASP A 171 28.49 7.23 -20.28
CA ASP A 171 27.40 6.76 -19.41
C ASP A 171 26.84 7.83 -18.48
N LEU A 172 27.66 8.80 -18.05
CA LEU A 172 27.15 9.93 -17.27
C LEU A 172 26.25 10.80 -18.14
N ILE A 173 26.61 11.02 -19.39
CA ILE A 173 25.78 11.76 -20.35
C ILE A 173 24.47 11.00 -20.58
N PHE A 174 24.54 9.69 -20.83
CA PHE A 174 23.34 8.87 -21.02
C PHE A 174 22.38 8.91 -19.83
N ILE A 175 22.89 8.78 -18.60
CA ILE A 175 22.08 8.84 -17.38
C ILE A 175 21.39 10.20 -17.25
N LYS A 176 22.10 11.30 -17.49
CA LYS A 176 21.52 12.66 -17.45
C LYS A 176 20.45 12.86 -18.52
N GLU A 177 20.70 12.36 -19.73
CA GLU A 177 19.75 12.44 -20.82
C GLU A 177 18.47 11.61 -20.58
N LEU A 178 18.57 10.48 -19.87
CA LEU A 178 17.40 9.69 -19.45
C LEU A 178 16.49 10.43 -18.46
N ILE A 179 17.04 11.38 -17.70
CA ILE A 179 16.32 12.17 -16.69
C ILE A 179 15.72 13.44 -17.33
N ALA A 180 16.56 14.26 -17.94
CA ALA A 180 16.17 15.59 -18.41
C ALA A 180 15.71 15.62 -19.87
N GLY A 181 16.05 14.61 -20.67
CA GLY A 181 15.95 14.64 -22.13
C GLY A 181 17.26 15.08 -22.80
N PRO A 182 17.24 15.43 -24.10
CA PRO A 182 18.46 15.70 -24.86
C PRO A 182 19.21 16.92 -24.31
N LEU A 183 20.53 16.76 -24.14
CA LEU A 183 21.44 17.83 -23.72
C LEU A 183 22.11 18.54 -24.91
N GLY A 184 22.03 17.95 -26.11
CA GLY A 184 22.56 18.51 -27.35
C GLY A 184 21.66 19.56 -28.00
N SER A 185 22.09 20.10 -29.14
CA SER A 185 21.29 21.05 -29.92
C SER A 185 20.03 20.38 -30.48
N PRO A 186 18.86 21.02 -30.43
CA PRO A 186 17.61 20.48 -30.97
C PRO A 186 17.61 20.34 -32.52
N ASP A 187 18.58 20.93 -33.21
CA ASP A 187 18.62 21.01 -34.68
C ASP A 187 19.22 19.77 -35.37
N VAL A 188 19.52 18.71 -34.62
CA VAL A 188 20.09 17.44 -35.15
C VAL A 188 19.02 16.34 -35.15
N GLU A 189 19.00 15.51 -36.20
CA GLU A 189 18.00 14.42 -36.38
C GLU A 189 17.93 13.44 -35.19
N TRP A 190 19.09 13.20 -34.55
CA TRP A 190 19.23 12.48 -33.29
C TRP A 190 19.92 13.40 -32.25
N PRO A 191 19.17 13.94 -31.27
CA PRO A 191 19.68 14.98 -30.36
C PRO A 191 20.38 14.44 -29.10
N TYR A 192 20.58 13.11 -29.02
CA TYR A 192 21.18 12.44 -27.86
C TYR A 192 22.60 11.99 -28.16
N ASN A 193 23.48 12.12 -27.18
CA ASN A 193 24.90 11.77 -27.27
C ASN A 193 25.27 10.52 -26.47
N GLY A 194 24.47 10.17 -25.46
CA GLY A 194 24.78 9.06 -24.55
C GLY A 194 24.62 7.67 -25.17
N ARG A 195 23.67 7.51 -26.11
CA ARG A 195 23.45 6.29 -26.87
C ARG A 195 23.03 6.59 -28.31
N PRO A 196 23.32 5.69 -29.26
CA PRO A 196 22.95 5.90 -30.65
C PRO A 196 21.47 5.60 -30.90
N VAL A 197 20.96 5.98 -32.08
CA VAL A 197 19.54 5.91 -32.45
C VAL A 197 18.96 4.48 -32.38
N GLU A 198 19.78 3.44 -32.56
CA GLU A 198 19.36 2.04 -32.46
C GLU A 198 18.96 1.63 -31.03
N LYS A 199 19.30 2.46 -30.04
CA LYS A 199 18.90 2.30 -28.63
C LYS A 199 17.92 3.39 -28.17
N SER A 200 17.25 4.08 -29.10
CA SER A 200 16.31 5.16 -28.78
C SER A 200 15.22 4.76 -27.78
N PHE A 201 14.77 3.50 -27.81
CA PHE A 201 13.75 2.96 -26.90
C PHE A 201 14.14 3.04 -25.41
N LEU A 202 15.44 3.10 -25.07
CA LEU A 202 15.87 3.23 -23.67
C LEU A 202 15.47 4.58 -23.06
N TYR A 203 15.42 5.65 -23.88
CA TYR A 203 15.00 6.99 -23.46
C TYR A 203 13.50 7.11 -23.16
N GLU A 204 12.73 6.05 -23.44
CA GLU A 204 11.29 6.00 -23.17
C GLU A 204 10.97 5.36 -21.80
N ILE A 205 11.98 4.97 -21.02
CA ILE A 205 11.79 4.16 -19.81
C ILE A 205 11.62 5.01 -18.55
N VAL A 206 12.56 5.92 -18.29
CA VAL A 206 12.61 6.69 -17.03
C VAL A 206 11.76 7.96 -17.11
N ALA A 207 11.99 8.79 -18.12
CA ALA A 207 11.23 10.02 -18.33
C ALA A 207 10.84 10.16 -19.81
N ASN A 208 9.67 9.64 -20.18
CA ASN A 208 9.27 9.54 -21.57
C ASN A 208 8.72 10.87 -22.10
N LYS A 209 9.57 11.65 -22.76
CA LYS A 209 9.18 12.96 -23.32
C LYS A 209 8.27 12.88 -24.55
N ARG A 210 8.06 11.70 -25.15
CA ARG A 210 7.20 11.51 -26.34
C ARG A 210 5.72 11.49 -25.97
N ASN A 211 5.35 10.67 -24.98
CA ASN A 211 3.95 10.44 -24.61
C ASN A 211 3.70 10.35 -23.10
N GLY A 212 4.75 10.48 -22.28
CA GLY A 212 4.64 10.44 -20.83
C GLY A 212 4.32 9.07 -20.27
N ILE A 213 4.48 7.96 -21.00
CA ILE A 213 4.34 6.60 -20.45
C ILE A 213 5.73 6.13 -20.02
N ASP A 214 5.99 6.15 -18.71
CA ASP A 214 7.28 5.83 -18.10
C ASP A 214 7.09 5.15 -16.73
N VAL A 215 8.18 4.55 -16.22
CA VAL A 215 8.16 3.78 -14.96
C VAL A 215 8.00 4.64 -13.72
N ASP A 216 8.31 5.95 -13.79
CA ASP A 216 8.03 6.94 -12.75
C ASP A 216 6.55 6.94 -12.39
N LYS A 217 5.68 7.07 -13.41
CA LYS A 217 4.22 7.03 -13.25
C LYS A 217 3.72 5.73 -12.67
N TRP A 218 4.31 4.62 -13.08
CA TRP A 218 3.87 3.31 -12.63
C TRP A 218 4.11 3.14 -11.12
N ASP A 219 5.26 3.59 -10.62
CA ASP A 219 5.52 3.59 -9.18
C ASP A 219 4.58 4.54 -8.45
N TYR A 220 4.54 5.83 -8.82
CA TYR A 220 3.77 6.78 -8.01
C TYR A 220 2.26 6.49 -8.08
N PHE A 221 1.71 5.96 -9.18
CA PHE A 221 0.31 5.54 -9.19
C PHE A 221 0.05 4.45 -8.16
N ALA A 222 0.89 3.41 -8.10
CA ALA A 222 0.71 2.33 -7.14
C ALA A 222 0.96 2.81 -5.71
N ARG A 223 2.04 3.57 -5.49
CA ARG A 223 2.49 4.05 -4.20
C ARG A 223 1.56 5.12 -3.61
N ASP A 224 1.18 6.12 -4.39
CA ASP A 224 0.27 7.17 -3.92
C ASP A 224 -1.11 6.60 -3.64
N CYS A 225 -1.62 5.70 -4.48
CA CYS A 225 -2.89 5.01 -4.22
C CYS A 225 -2.86 4.23 -2.91
N HIS A 226 -1.79 3.47 -2.66
CA HIS A 226 -1.58 2.71 -1.42
C HIS A 226 -1.62 3.62 -0.19
N HIS A 227 -0.88 4.74 -0.20
CA HIS A 227 -0.80 5.66 0.94
C HIS A 227 -2.04 6.56 1.10
N LEU A 228 -2.70 6.91 0.00
CA LEU A 228 -3.91 7.75 0.01
C LEU A 228 -5.18 6.96 0.36
N GLY A 229 -5.15 5.63 0.35
CA GLY A 229 -6.35 4.80 0.46
C GLY A 229 -7.25 4.91 -0.77
N ILE A 230 -6.66 5.05 -1.96
CA ILE A 230 -7.36 5.13 -3.25
C ILE A 230 -7.01 3.88 -4.05
N GLN A 231 -7.97 3.33 -4.79
CA GLN A 231 -7.69 2.16 -5.64
C GLN A 231 -6.88 2.55 -6.88
N ASN A 232 -5.76 1.85 -7.11
CA ASN A 232 -5.02 1.88 -8.37
C ASN A 232 -5.69 0.96 -9.39
N ASN A 233 -6.11 1.51 -10.53
CA ASN A 233 -6.75 0.76 -11.61
C ASN A 233 -5.80 0.43 -12.77
N PHE A 234 -4.54 0.89 -12.74
CA PHE A 234 -3.54 0.62 -13.77
C PHE A 234 -2.67 -0.57 -13.39
N ASP A 235 -2.60 -1.57 -14.28
CA ASP A 235 -1.77 -2.77 -14.12
C ASP A 235 -0.48 -2.66 -14.97
N TYR A 236 0.60 -2.22 -14.32
CA TYR A 236 1.91 -2.12 -14.95
C TYR A 236 2.55 -3.50 -15.19
N HIS A 237 2.28 -4.52 -14.36
CA HIS A 237 2.79 -5.88 -14.59
C HIS A 237 2.25 -6.44 -15.90
N ARG A 238 0.98 -6.18 -16.18
CA ARG A 238 0.37 -6.49 -17.47
C ARG A 238 1.01 -5.72 -18.61
N PHE A 239 1.29 -4.42 -18.44
CA PHE A 239 1.98 -3.64 -19.46
C PHE A 239 3.38 -4.20 -19.76
N LEU A 240 4.18 -4.53 -18.74
CA LEU A 240 5.49 -5.20 -18.87
C LEU A 240 5.35 -6.48 -19.70
N MET A 241 4.32 -7.29 -19.44
CA MET A 241 4.05 -8.52 -20.19
C MET A 241 3.70 -8.30 -21.66
N PHE A 242 3.38 -7.09 -22.10
CA PHE A 242 3.02 -6.79 -23.48
C PHE A 242 3.94 -5.78 -24.16
N ALA A 243 4.89 -5.17 -23.46
CA ALA A 243 5.89 -4.30 -24.04
C ALA A 243 6.80 -5.04 -25.05
N ARG A 244 7.07 -4.39 -26.19
CA ARG A 244 8.01 -4.79 -27.24
C ARG A 244 8.64 -3.55 -27.86
N VAL A 245 9.79 -3.70 -28.52
CA VAL A 245 10.40 -2.64 -29.34
C VAL A 245 10.13 -2.93 -30.81
N CYS A 246 9.58 -1.94 -31.51
CA CYS A 246 9.34 -1.99 -32.97
C CYS A 246 10.03 -0.80 -33.65
N GLU A 247 10.21 -0.90 -34.96
CA GLU A 247 10.75 0.18 -35.78
C GLU A 247 9.61 1.11 -36.24
N VAL A 248 9.76 2.40 -35.99
CA VAL A 248 8.80 3.46 -36.31
C VAL A 248 9.59 4.64 -36.85
N GLU A 249 9.38 4.98 -38.12
CA GLU A 249 10.05 6.13 -38.77
C GLU A 249 11.58 6.12 -38.58
N GLY A 250 12.21 4.96 -38.77
CA GLY A 250 13.67 4.78 -38.62
C GLY A 250 14.20 4.77 -37.18
N LYS A 251 13.32 4.88 -36.18
CA LYS A 251 13.68 4.83 -34.74
C LYS A 251 13.11 3.58 -34.10
N ARG A 252 13.80 3.05 -33.08
CA ARG A 252 13.29 1.92 -32.29
C ARG A 252 12.51 2.43 -31.09
N GLN A 253 11.24 2.07 -31.00
CA GLN A 253 10.31 2.64 -30.03
C GLN A 253 9.64 1.55 -29.19
N ILE A 254 9.36 1.83 -27.92
CA ILE A 254 8.55 0.93 -27.09
C ILE A 254 7.11 1.00 -27.59
N CYS A 255 6.60 -0.15 -28.00
CA CYS A 255 5.25 -0.39 -28.46
C CYS A 255 4.56 -1.37 -27.51
N THR A 256 3.25 -1.21 -27.35
CA THR A 256 2.44 -2.16 -26.58
C THR A 256 1.46 -2.90 -27.48
N ARG A 257 0.81 -3.90 -26.91
CA ARG A 257 -0.16 -4.72 -27.59
C ARG A 257 -1.44 -3.94 -27.84
N ASP A 258 -2.02 -4.04 -29.04
CA ASP A 258 -3.30 -3.40 -29.41
C ASP A 258 -4.41 -3.47 -28.34
N LYS A 259 -4.60 -4.64 -27.72
CA LYS A 259 -5.61 -4.86 -26.66
C LYS A 259 -5.34 -4.13 -25.33
N GLU A 260 -4.14 -3.58 -25.13
CA GLU A 260 -3.76 -2.83 -23.92
C GLU A 260 -4.21 -1.37 -23.98
N MET A 261 -4.81 -0.94 -25.09
CA MET A 261 -5.32 0.42 -25.26
C MET A 261 -6.21 0.87 -24.10
N VAL A 262 -7.11 0.01 -23.62
CA VAL A 262 -8.00 0.33 -22.48
C VAL A 262 -7.20 0.53 -21.20
N ASN A 263 -6.22 -0.33 -20.92
CA ASN A 263 -5.32 -0.20 -19.75
C ASN A 263 -4.55 1.14 -19.80
N LEU A 264 -4.10 1.58 -20.98
CA LEU A 264 -3.48 2.90 -21.15
C LEU A 264 -4.46 4.06 -20.96
N CYS A 265 -5.70 3.93 -21.43
CA CYS A 265 -6.74 4.91 -21.13
C CYS A 265 -6.96 5.01 -19.62
N ASP A 266 -7.10 3.88 -18.93
CA ASP A 266 -7.29 3.82 -17.48
C ASP A 266 -6.12 4.46 -16.73
N MET A 267 -4.88 4.32 -17.23
CA MET A 267 -3.69 5.00 -16.70
C MET A 267 -3.85 6.53 -16.68
N PHE A 268 -4.26 7.14 -17.80
CA PHE A 268 -4.43 8.60 -17.88
C PHE A 268 -5.67 9.08 -17.10
N HIS A 269 -6.74 8.27 -17.05
CA HIS A 269 -7.89 8.55 -16.19
C HIS A 269 -7.50 8.50 -14.71
N LEU A 270 -6.67 7.54 -14.30
CA LEU A 270 -6.14 7.44 -12.95
C LEU A 270 -5.32 8.67 -12.60
N ARG A 271 -4.43 9.12 -13.49
CA ARG A 271 -3.67 10.36 -13.32
C ARG A 271 -4.59 11.55 -13.07
N LYS A 272 -5.56 11.80 -13.95
CA LYS A 272 -6.53 12.89 -13.78
C LYS A 272 -7.31 12.75 -12.47
N GLY A 273 -7.70 11.53 -12.11
CA GLY A 273 -8.40 11.21 -10.87
C GLY A 273 -7.57 11.47 -9.60
N LEU A 274 -6.26 11.21 -9.62
CA LEU A 274 -5.34 11.50 -8.53
C LEU A 274 -5.07 13.00 -8.39
N HIS A 275 -4.84 13.70 -9.51
CA HIS A 275 -4.73 15.16 -9.51
C HIS A 275 -5.97 15.82 -8.91
N ARG A 276 -7.16 15.41 -9.33
CA ARG A 276 -8.42 16.00 -8.85
C ARG A 276 -8.74 15.70 -7.39
N ARG A 277 -8.50 14.46 -6.94
CA ARG A 277 -8.89 14.02 -5.59
C ARG A 277 -7.85 14.35 -4.53
N ALA A 278 -6.56 14.30 -4.88
CA ALA A 278 -5.46 14.41 -3.93
C ALA A 278 -4.54 15.59 -4.23
N TYR A 279 -3.80 15.57 -5.34
CA TYR A 279 -2.68 16.50 -5.55
C TYR A 279 -3.10 17.96 -5.63
N GLN A 280 -4.26 18.24 -6.25
CA GLN A 280 -4.81 19.58 -6.41
C GLN A 280 -6.01 19.81 -5.48
N HIS A 281 -6.09 19.04 -4.39
CA HIS A 281 -7.14 19.20 -3.41
C HIS A 281 -7.09 20.62 -2.84
N THR A 282 -8.25 21.29 -2.74
CA THR A 282 -8.35 22.70 -2.36
C THR A 282 -7.61 23.03 -1.06
N VAL A 283 -7.76 22.18 -0.03
CA VAL A 283 -7.10 22.39 1.26
C VAL A 283 -5.59 22.09 1.18
N CYS A 284 -5.17 21.17 0.31
CA CYS A 284 -3.75 20.91 0.05
C CYS A 284 -3.11 22.17 -0.54
N ASN A 285 -3.70 22.70 -1.62
CA ASN A 285 -3.24 23.93 -2.27
C ASN A 285 -3.18 25.11 -1.28
N ILE A 286 -4.18 25.26 -0.40
CA ILE A 286 -4.18 26.31 0.64
C ILE A 286 -2.99 26.14 1.59
N VAL A 287 -2.74 24.93 2.09
CA VAL A 287 -1.60 24.65 2.97
C VAL A 287 -0.28 24.96 2.25
N GLU A 288 -0.13 24.55 1.00
CA GLU A 288 1.07 24.83 0.21
C GLU A 288 1.28 26.32 -0.05
N ILE A 289 0.20 27.07 -0.30
CA ILE A 289 0.24 28.54 -0.41
C ILE A 289 0.76 29.17 0.90
N MET A 290 0.25 28.72 2.05
CA MET A 290 0.67 29.21 3.36
C MET A 290 2.14 28.88 3.65
N ILE A 291 2.58 27.64 3.38
CA ILE A 291 3.98 27.23 3.53
C ILE A 291 4.87 28.07 2.63
N ASN A 292 4.50 28.25 1.37
CA ASN A 292 5.24 29.09 0.44
C ASN A 292 5.37 30.54 0.94
N GLU A 293 4.29 31.13 1.47
CA GLU A 293 4.32 32.49 2.04
C GLU A 293 5.28 32.59 3.22
N ALA A 294 5.23 31.62 4.14
CA ALA A 294 6.17 31.54 5.25
C ALA A 294 7.62 31.38 4.77
N PHE A 295 7.88 30.55 3.75
CA PHE A 295 9.23 30.35 3.21
C PHE A 295 9.79 31.62 2.58
N VAL A 296 8.99 32.36 1.81
CA VAL A 296 9.40 33.64 1.20
C VAL A 296 9.74 34.68 2.28
N LEU A 297 8.94 34.76 3.34
CA LEU A 297 9.19 35.67 4.47
C LEU A 297 10.44 35.27 5.27
N ALA A 298 10.68 33.97 5.43
CA ALA A 298 11.82 33.45 6.19
C ALA A 298 13.15 33.43 5.40
N ASP A 299 13.12 33.43 4.07
CA ASP A 299 14.28 33.19 3.20
C ASP A 299 15.52 34.01 3.58
N LYS A 300 15.34 35.32 3.82
CA LYS A 300 16.45 36.24 4.15
C LYS A 300 17.17 35.89 5.45
N HIS A 301 16.46 35.24 6.37
CA HIS A 301 16.92 34.92 7.72
C HIS A 301 17.41 33.47 7.85
N LEU A 302 16.99 32.58 6.95
CA LEU A 302 17.52 31.23 6.87
C LEU A 302 18.92 31.26 6.24
N LYS A 303 19.85 30.51 6.84
CA LYS A 303 21.23 30.42 6.38
C LYS A 303 21.67 28.96 6.36
N PHE A 304 22.11 28.50 5.20
CA PHE A 304 22.62 27.15 4.97
C PHE A 304 24.07 27.26 4.53
N GLU A 305 24.95 26.56 5.23
CA GLU A 305 26.37 26.48 4.85
C GLU A 305 26.50 25.58 3.62
N GLY A 306 27.13 26.09 2.56
CA GLY A 306 27.46 25.36 1.34
C GLY A 306 28.96 25.27 1.11
N SER A 307 29.34 25.07 -0.15
CA SER A 307 30.75 24.93 -0.54
C SER A 307 31.60 26.11 -0.06
N ASN A 308 32.84 25.82 0.35
CA ASN A 308 33.79 26.80 0.90
C ASN A 308 33.27 27.56 2.13
N LYS A 309 32.35 26.96 2.92
CA LYS A 309 31.71 27.58 4.10
C LYS A 309 30.91 28.84 3.78
N LYS A 310 30.50 29.02 2.52
CA LYS A 310 29.67 30.16 2.11
C LYS A 310 28.25 29.94 2.60
N MET A 311 27.65 30.96 3.20
CA MET A 311 26.26 30.90 3.65
C MET A 311 25.31 31.29 2.51
N PHE A 312 24.32 30.45 2.25
CA PHE A 312 23.26 30.66 1.26
C PHE A 312 21.92 30.85 1.96
N THR A 313 21.03 31.66 1.38
CA THR A 313 19.61 31.67 1.78
C THR A 313 18.91 30.41 1.27
N LEU A 314 17.67 30.17 1.70
CA LEU A 314 16.89 29.02 1.22
C LEU A 314 16.81 29.00 -0.31
N PHE A 315 16.50 30.14 -0.93
CA PHE A 315 16.52 30.33 -2.36
C PHE A 315 17.93 30.16 -2.95
N GLY A 316 18.95 30.78 -2.35
CA GLY A 316 20.32 30.73 -2.87
C GLY A 316 20.94 29.33 -2.88
N THR A 317 20.39 28.39 -2.11
CA THR A 317 20.88 27.01 -2.07
C THR A 317 20.77 26.28 -3.40
N ILE A 318 19.87 26.68 -4.32
CA ILE A 318 19.75 26.03 -5.63
C ILE A 318 21.00 26.20 -6.50
N ASP A 319 21.83 27.20 -6.20
CA ASP A 319 23.06 27.49 -6.92
C ASP A 319 24.28 26.72 -6.31
N ASP A 320 24.11 25.98 -5.21
CA ASP A 320 25.17 25.21 -4.52
C ASP A 320 24.66 23.87 -3.98
N MET A 321 25.09 22.76 -4.57
CA MET A 321 24.56 21.43 -4.24
C MET A 321 24.95 20.94 -2.83
N GLU A 322 26.04 21.45 -2.24
CA GLU A 322 26.36 21.16 -0.84
C GLU A 322 25.33 21.75 0.11
N ALA A 323 24.99 23.03 -0.07
CA ALA A 323 23.91 23.70 0.65
C ALA A 323 22.57 23.02 0.35
N TYR A 324 22.26 22.75 -0.92
CA TYR A 324 21.01 22.13 -1.33
C TYR A 324 20.78 20.74 -0.72
N THR A 325 21.86 19.99 -0.50
CA THR A 325 21.82 18.68 0.18
C THR A 325 21.22 18.78 1.60
N LYS A 326 21.39 19.92 2.27
CA LYS A 326 20.93 20.15 3.66
C LYS A 326 19.48 20.66 3.72
N VAL A 327 18.92 21.11 2.59
CA VAL A 327 17.59 21.72 2.51
C VAL A 327 16.54 20.64 2.28
N THR A 328 15.66 20.40 3.27
CA THR A 328 14.59 19.38 3.24
C THR A 328 13.30 19.94 3.85
N ASP A 329 12.26 19.12 4.05
CA ASP A 329 11.03 19.56 4.71
C ASP A 329 11.26 20.09 6.14
N GLN A 330 12.42 19.76 6.75
CA GLN A 330 12.85 20.28 8.06
C GLN A 330 12.88 21.82 8.14
N VAL A 331 12.97 22.52 7.00
CA VAL A 331 12.85 23.99 6.95
C VAL A 331 11.55 24.47 7.62
N PHE A 332 10.47 23.70 7.50
CA PHE A 332 9.20 24.00 8.19
C PHE A 332 9.40 24.08 9.72
N GLU A 333 10.04 23.08 10.32
CA GLU A 333 10.28 23.04 11.77
C GLU A 333 11.31 24.07 12.22
N GLN A 334 12.34 24.32 11.40
CA GLN A 334 13.34 25.37 11.65
C GLN A 334 12.69 26.75 11.79
N ILE A 335 11.72 27.06 10.92
CA ILE A 335 10.95 28.32 11.01
C ILE A 335 10.02 28.29 12.22
N LEU A 336 9.24 27.21 12.39
CA LEU A 336 8.23 27.08 13.43
C LEU A 336 8.81 27.22 14.85
N TYR A 337 10.00 26.66 15.08
CA TYR A 337 10.68 26.67 16.38
C TYR A 337 11.78 27.73 16.49
N SER A 338 11.92 28.61 15.50
CA SER A 338 12.87 29.71 15.54
C SER A 338 12.57 30.65 16.72
N THR A 339 13.62 31.09 17.43
CA THR A 339 13.53 32.09 18.50
C THR A 339 13.79 33.52 18.01
N SER A 340 14.13 33.68 16.72
CA SER A 340 14.39 34.97 16.11
C SER A 340 13.17 35.90 16.21
N GLN A 341 13.45 37.17 16.50
CA GLN A 341 12.48 38.26 16.62
C GLN A 341 12.44 39.16 15.37
N GLU A 342 13.18 38.79 14.34
CA GLU A 342 13.10 39.44 13.02
C GLU A 342 11.68 39.36 12.48
N GLU A 343 11.17 40.48 11.96
CA GLU A 343 9.76 40.63 11.57
C GLU A 343 9.31 39.54 10.58
N GLY A 344 10.10 39.28 9.53
CA GLY A 344 9.81 38.25 8.54
C GLY A 344 9.75 36.84 9.14
N MET A 345 10.62 36.52 10.10
CA MET A 345 10.63 35.22 10.77
C MET A 345 9.45 35.07 11.74
N VAL A 346 9.08 36.14 12.46
CA VAL A 346 7.89 36.14 13.34
C VAL A 346 6.62 35.90 12.53
N GLN A 347 6.45 36.61 11.41
CA GLN A 347 5.31 36.43 10.51
C GLN A 347 5.27 35.02 9.90
N ALA A 348 6.42 34.51 9.41
CA ALA A 348 6.53 33.16 8.89
C ALA A 348 6.15 32.10 9.93
N ARG A 349 6.66 32.24 11.16
CA ARG A 349 6.36 31.34 12.28
C ARG A 349 4.88 31.34 12.63
N GLU A 350 4.21 32.50 12.63
CA GLU A 350 2.78 32.58 12.89
C GLU A 350 1.95 31.91 11.79
N ILE A 351 2.32 32.07 10.51
CA ILE A 351 1.67 31.36 9.41
C ILE A 351 1.78 29.84 9.58
N LEU A 352 2.98 29.33 9.90
CA LEU A 352 3.17 27.90 10.12
C LEU A 352 2.43 27.40 11.37
N ARG A 353 2.39 28.20 12.45
CA ARG A 353 1.59 27.90 13.65
C ARG A 353 0.10 27.79 13.31
N ASN A 354 -0.41 28.66 12.44
CA ASN A 354 -1.77 28.59 11.95
C ASN A 354 -2.05 27.32 11.15
N ILE A 355 -1.08 26.81 10.37
CA ILE A 355 -1.20 25.49 9.72
C ILE A 355 -1.31 24.38 10.77
N VAL A 356 -0.41 24.36 11.75
CA VAL A 356 -0.40 23.35 12.82
C VAL A 356 -1.71 23.39 13.62
N CYS A 357 -2.20 24.56 13.99
CA CYS A 357 -3.47 24.72 14.73
C CYS A 357 -4.72 24.69 13.83
N ARG A 358 -4.60 24.27 12.57
CA ARG A 358 -5.68 24.19 11.57
C ARG A 358 -6.47 25.48 11.31
N ARG A 359 -5.88 26.64 11.63
CA ARG A 359 -6.39 27.98 11.27
C ARG A 359 -5.96 28.35 9.84
N LEU A 360 -6.50 27.61 8.88
CA LEU A 360 -6.16 27.76 7.46
C LEU A 360 -6.93 28.90 6.78
N TYR A 361 -6.36 29.43 5.70
CA TYR A 361 -7.12 30.26 4.75
C TYR A 361 -8.36 29.51 4.23
N LYS A 362 -9.35 30.25 3.74
CA LYS A 362 -10.64 29.66 3.32
C LYS A 362 -10.86 29.83 1.82
N CYS A 363 -11.23 28.74 1.15
CA CYS A 363 -11.70 28.81 -0.23
C CYS A 363 -13.10 29.42 -0.25
N VAL A 364 -13.25 30.51 -1.00
CA VAL A 364 -14.51 31.26 -1.17
C VAL A 364 -15.39 30.59 -2.23
N GLY A 365 -14.77 30.10 -3.31
CA GLY A 365 -15.47 29.44 -4.41
C GLY A 365 -14.52 28.96 -5.49
N GLN A 366 -15.07 28.17 -6.43
CA GLN A 366 -14.36 27.64 -7.59
C GLN A 366 -15.16 27.91 -8.87
N THR A 367 -14.46 28.21 -9.95
CA THR A 367 -15.06 28.40 -11.27
C THR A 367 -14.14 27.83 -12.36
N GLN A 368 -14.68 27.64 -13.57
CA GLN A 368 -13.91 27.22 -14.74
C GLN A 368 -13.90 28.33 -15.78
N ALA A 369 -12.76 28.44 -16.49
CA ALA A 369 -12.66 29.28 -17.67
C ALA A 369 -13.45 28.63 -18.84
N PRO A 370 -14.05 29.44 -19.74
CA PRO A 370 -14.68 28.91 -20.94
C PRO A 370 -13.63 28.31 -21.89
N GLU A 371 -14.02 27.28 -22.68
CA GLU A 371 -13.15 26.40 -23.49
C GLU A 371 -12.22 27.10 -24.51
N SER A 372 -12.28 28.43 -24.66
CA SER A 372 -11.49 29.21 -25.64
C SER A 372 -10.60 30.32 -25.07
N THR A 373 -10.58 30.57 -23.75
CA THR A 373 -9.87 31.72 -23.18
C THR A 373 -8.70 31.30 -22.31
N LYS A 374 -7.49 31.80 -22.59
CA LYS A 374 -6.32 31.59 -21.71
C LYS A 374 -6.54 32.28 -20.36
N VAL A 375 -6.24 31.59 -19.26
CA VAL A 375 -6.47 32.11 -17.89
C VAL A 375 -5.78 33.46 -17.64
N THR A 376 -4.66 33.74 -18.31
CA THR A 376 -3.97 35.04 -18.22
C THR A 376 -4.86 36.23 -18.62
N GLU A 377 -5.76 36.05 -19.59
CA GLU A 377 -6.71 37.08 -20.01
C GLU A 377 -7.88 37.20 -19.04
N VAL A 378 -8.36 36.06 -18.52
CA VAL A 378 -9.36 35.97 -17.44
C VAL A 378 -8.85 36.58 -16.12
N CYS A 379 -7.53 36.55 -15.87
CA CYS A 379 -6.91 37.15 -14.68
C CYS A 379 -7.03 38.68 -14.67
N LEU A 380 -7.09 39.33 -15.83
CA LEU A 380 -7.16 40.78 -15.96
C LEU A 380 -8.57 41.35 -15.70
N THR A 381 -9.59 40.50 -15.71
CA THR A 381 -11.00 40.89 -15.55
C THR A 381 -11.53 40.70 -14.13
N VAL A 382 -10.71 40.23 -13.19
CA VAL A 382 -11.09 40.11 -11.77
C VAL A 382 -11.07 41.52 -11.16
N PRO A 383 -12.16 42.00 -10.52
CA PRO A 383 -12.18 43.36 -9.96
C PRO A 383 -11.07 43.55 -8.93
N VAL A 384 -10.42 44.73 -8.94
CA VAL A 384 -9.30 45.07 -8.05
C VAL A 384 -9.70 44.94 -6.57
N GLU A 385 -10.96 45.21 -6.24
CA GLU A 385 -11.55 45.04 -4.91
C GLU A 385 -11.62 43.56 -4.45
N VAL A 386 -11.71 42.62 -5.39
CA VAL A 386 -11.62 41.18 -5.12
C VAL A 386 -10.18 40.75 -4.90
N LEU A 387 -9.22 41.37 -5.61
CA LEU A 387 -7.78 41.08 -5.54
C LEU A 387 -7.10 41.70 -4.31
N SER A 388 -7.55 42.87 -3.85
CA SER A 388 -6.94 43.59 -2.72
C SER A 388 -7.15 42.89 -1.37
N LEU A 389 -8.11 41.96 -1.28
CA LEU A 389 -8.45 41.20 -0.07
C LEU A 389 -8.21 39.68 -0.19
N LYS A 390 -7.89 39.13 -1.39
CA LYS A 390 -7.94 37.67 -1.66
C LYS A 390 -6.80 37.18 -2.54
N PHE A 391 -6.43 35.91 -2.36
CA PHE A 391 -5.43 35.19 -3.15
C PHE A 391 -6.11 34.35 -4.24
N LYS A 392 -5.55 34.34 -5.45
CA LYS A 392 -6.03 33.54 -6.59
C LYS A 392 -5.11 32.36 -6.83
N ASN A 393 -5.70 31.18 -7.04
CA ASN A 393 -4.98 29.98 -7.46
C ASN A 393 -5.59 29.41 -8.75
N VAL A 394 -4.75 29.03 -9.71
CA VAL A 394 -5.19 28.42 -10.97
C VAL A 394 -4.61 27.01 -11.03
N VAL A 395 -5.50 26.04 -11.09
CA VAL A 395 -5.18 24.62 -11.14
C VAL A 395 -5.36 24.12 -12.56
N TYR A 396 -4.32 23.49 -13.09
CA TYR A 396 -4.33 22.83 -14.39
C TYR A 396 -4.41 21.31 -14.18
N MET A 397 -5.33 20.66 -14.89
CA MET A 397 -5.47 19.21 -14.91
C MET A 397 -5.45 18.72 -16.34
N ASP A 398 -4.50 17.87 -16.70
CA ASP A 398 -4.36 17.34 -18.04
C ASP A 398 -4.04 15.84 -18.06
N TYR A 399 -3.81 15.28 -19.25
CA TYR A 399 -3.32 13.90 -19.43
C TYR A 399 -1.79 13.81 -19.49
N GLY A 400 -1.08 14.88 -19.10
CA GLY A 400 0.39 14.97 -19.11
C GLY A 400 0.96 15.62 -20.37
N MET A 401 0.11 16.00 -21.33
CA MET A 401 0.50 16.65 -22.59
C MET A 401 -0.40 17.87 -22.93
N LYS A 402 -0.90 18.60 -21.92
CA LYS A 402 -1.84 19.72 -22.11
C LYS A 402 -3.07 19.27 -22.92
N GLU A 403 -3.45 20.04 -23.94
CA GLU A 403 -4.54 19.76 -24.88
C GLU A 403 -4.33 18.50 -25.74
N LYS A 404 -3.09 18.00 -25.88
CA LYS A 404 -2.80 16.84 -26.76
C LYS A 404 -3.14 15.52 -26.07
N ASN A 405 -3.73 14.61 -26.84
CA ASN A 405 -3.95 13.25 -26.36
C ASN A 405 -2.64 12.43 -26.41
N PRO A 406 -2.10 11.97 -25.28
CA PRO A 406 -0.87 11.19 -25.26
C PRO A 406 -1.00 9.85 -25.98
N ILE A 407 -2.21 9.26 -26.06
CA ILE A 407 -2.48 7.99 -26.73
C ILE A 407 -2.21 8.08 -28.23
N ASN A 408 -2.41 9.25 -28.85
CA ASN A 408 -2.14 9.45 -30.27
C ASN A 408 -0.63 9.33 -30.59
N ASN A 409 0.23 9.47 -29.59
CA ASN A 409 1.69 9.31 -29.70
C ASN A 409 2.17 7.93 -29.21
N VAL A 410 1.25 6.95 -29.10
CA VAL A 410 1.57 5.56 -28.72
C VAL A 410 1.49 4.67 -29.94
N CYS A 411 2.51 3.83 -30.11
CA CYS A 411 2.55 2.81 -31.15
C CYS A 411 2.12 1.44 -30.58
N PHE A 412 1.31 0.72 -31.36
CA PHE A 412 0.78 -0.59 -31.00
C PHE A 412 1.21 -1.68 -31.98
N TYR A 413 1.24 -2.93 -31.54
CA TYR A 413 1.44 -4.09 -32.43
C TYR A 413 0.30 -5.11 -32.31
N SER A 414 0.11 -5.87 -33.39
CA SER A 414 -0.95 -6.89 -33.52
C SER A 414 -0.41 -8.32 -33.37
N LYS A 415 -1.27 -9.35 -33.31
CA LYS A 415 -0.87 -10.72 -32.84
C LYS A 415 -0.28 -11.47 -33.99
N THR A 416 -0.90 -11.23 -35.13
CA THR A 416 -0.47 -11.64 -36.44
C THR A 416 0.86 -10.98 -36.80
N ASN A 417 1.01 -9.67 -36.53
CA ASN A 417 2.23 -8.92 -36.89
C ASN A 417 2.84 -8.24 -35.65
N PRO A 418 3.70 -8.93 -34.88
CA PRO A 418 4.24 -8.43 -33.62
C PRO A 418 5.45 -7.50 -33.73
N ASP A 419 6.02 -7.36 -34.93
CA ASP A 419 7.17 -6.48 -35.22
C ASP A 419 6.75 -5.27 -36.08
N GLU A 420 5.47 -5.15 -36.44
CA GLU A 420 4.90 -4.04 -37.20
C GLU A 420 4.15 -3.10 -36.24
N ALA A 421 4.62 -1.86 -36.12
CA ALA A 421 3.97 -0.83 -35.32
C ALA A 421 2.83 -0.15 -36.10
N LYS A 422 1.73 0.12 -35.40
CA LYS A 422 0.55 0.82 -35.93
C LYS A 422 0.08 1.86 -34.92
N PRO A 423 -0.17 3.11 -35.34
CA PRO A 423 -0.91 4.05 -34.51
C PRO A 423 -2.38 3.63 -34.44
N ILE A 424 -3.02 3.88 -33.31
CA ILE A 424 -4.47 3.69 -33.15
C ILE A 424 -5.09 5.02 -32.78
N LEU A 425 -6.06 5.46 -33.57
CA LEU A 425 -6.83 6.69 -33.28
C LEU A 425 -7.89 6.39 -32.22
N ILE A 426 -7.96 7.27 -31.21
CA ILE A 426 -8.84 7.09 -30.05
C ILE A 426 -10.33 7.08 -30.41
N ASP A 427 -10.73 7.80 -31.46
CA ASP A 427 -12.11 7.86 -31.97
C ASP A 427 -12.65 6.50 -32.42
N LYS A 428 -11.75 5.55 -32.72
CA LYS A 428 -12.08 4.18 -33.11
C LYS A 428 -12.19 3.23 -31.91
N VAL A 429 -11.89 3.67 -30.69
CA VAL A 429 -11.80 2.84 -29.49
C VAL A 429 -13.09 2.88 -28.68
N SER A 430 -13.53 4.08 -28.26
CA SER A 430 -14.75 4.25 -27.48
C SER A 430 -15.25 5.70 -27.54
N ARG A 431 -16.57 5.87 -27.70
CA ARG A 431 -17.24 7.18 -27.61
C ARG A 431 -17.41 7.67 -26.17
N LEU A 432 -17.05 6.87 -25.17
CA LEU A 432 -17.14 7.22 -23.75
C LEU A 432 -15.88 7.92 -23.22
N LEU A 433 -14.85 8.08 -24.06
CA LEU A 433 -13.62 8.76 -23.68
C LEU A 433 -13.81 10.29 -23.68
N PRO A 434 -13.06 11.04 -22.84
CA PRO A 434 -13.28 12.48 -22.71
C PRO A 434 -12.94 13.22 -24.01
N LEU A 435 -13.84 14.11 -24.43
CA LEU A 435 -13.62 15.03 -25.55
C LEU A 435 -12.64 16.16 -25.17
N CYS A 436 -12.65 16.57 -23.91
CA CYS A 436 -11.76 17.59 -23.36
C CYS A 436 -10.74 16.96 -22.40
N LEU A 437 -9.45 17.14 -22.73
CA LEU A 437 -8.32 16.51 -22.04
C LEU A 437 -7.60 17.44 -21.07
N GLU A 438 -7.91 18.73 -21.12
CA GLU A 438 -7.40 19.75 -20.21
C GLU A 438 -8.57 20.43 -19.49
N GLU A 439 -8.48 20.54 -18.17
CA GLU A 439 -9.42 21.29 -17.34
C GLU A 439 -8.65 22.34 -16.54
N GLN A 440 -9.22 23.54 -16.46
CA GLN A 440 -8.65 24.65 -15.70
C GLN A 440 -9.64 25.09 -14.63
N ILE A 441 -9.23 24.99 -13.37
CA ILE A 441 -10.05 25.36 -12.22
C ILE A 441 -9.44 26.60 -11.56
N ILE A 442 -10.22 27.66 -11.46
CA ILE A 442 -9.87 28.89 -10.75
C ILE A 442 -10.44 28.80 -9.34
N GLN A 443 -9.56 28.88 -8.34
CA GLN A 443 -9.91 28.88 -6.93
C GLN A 443 -9.65 30.28 -6.35
N VAL A 444 -10.63 30.82 -5.64
CA VAL A 444 -10.51 32.10 -4.93
C VAL A 444 -10.40 31.84 -3.43
N ILE A 445 -9.32 32.32 -2.81
CA ILE A 445 -8.96 32.02 -1.42
C ILE A 445 -8.93 33.33 -0.63
N CYS A 446 -9.63 33.37 0.51
CA CYS A 446 -9.60 34.47 1.45
C CYS A 446 -8.60 34.17 2.58
N LYS A 447 -7.69 35.11 2.84
CA LYS A 447 -6.74 35.00 3.97
C LYS A 447 -7.41 35.33 5.30
N LYS A 448 -8.34 36.28 5.29
CA LYS A 448 -9.13 36.67 6.47
C LYS A 448 -10.25 35.65 6.69
N THR A 449 -10.35 35.15 7.92
CA THR A 449 -11.26 34.04 8.28
C THR A 449 -12.42 34.48 9.17
N ASP A 450 -12.54 35.77 9.47
CA ASP A 450 -13.72 36.33 10.13
C ASP A 450 -14.96 36.24 9.23
N GLU A 451 -16.12 36.01 9.84
CA GLU A 451 -17.37 35.75 9.11
C GLU A 451 -17.78 36.92 8.21
N GLU A 452 -17.53 38.16 8.66
CA GLU A 452 -17.82 39.38 7.90
C GLU A 452 -16.99 39.46 6.60
N SER A 453 -15.67 39.26 6.70
CA SER A 453 -14.79 39.23 5.53
C SER A 453 -15.13 38.06 4.61
N LEU A 454 -15.48 36.89 5.14
CA LEU A 454 -15.88 35.74 4.34
C LEU A 454 -17.21 35.96 3.62
N GLY A 455 -18.21 36.55 4.28
CA GLY A 455 -19.49 36.91 3.66
C GLY A 455 -19.31 37.92 2.53
N THR A 456 -18.56 38.99 2.79
CA THR A 456 -18.17 39.97 1.76
C THR A 456 -17.42 39.30 0.62
N ALA A 457 -16.52 38.37 0.95
CA ALA A 457 -15.73 37.67 -0.05
C ALA A 457 -16.58 36.80 -0.99
N ARG A 458 -17.59 36.11 -0.45
CA ARG A 458 -18.53 35.29 -1.21
C ARG A 458 -19.38 36.13 -2.14
N ASN A 459 -19.97 37.22 -1.63
CA ASN A 459 -20.80 38.12 -2.44
C ASN A 459 -20.06 38.66 -3.67
N LEU A 460 -18.82 39.10 -3.49
CA LEU A 460 -17.96 39.56 -4.57
C LEU A 460 -17.58 38.44 -5.57
N PHE A 461 -17.39 37.21 -5.09
CA PHE A 461 -17.11 36.06 -5.96
C PHE A 461 -18.33 35.70 -6.80
N ASP A 462 -19.52 35.70 -6.20
CA ASP A 462 -20.78 35.41 -6.89
C ASP A 462 -21.07 36.47 -7.96
N GLN A 463 -20.89 37.76 -7.64
CA GLN A 463 -21.00 38.85 -8.62
C GLN A 463 -20.05 38.67 -9.81
N TRP A 464 -18.81 38.28 -9.55
CA TRP A 464 -17.83 38.02 -10.61
C TRP A 464 -18.24 36.84 -11.50
N CYS A 465 -18.87 35.83 -10.92
CA CYS A 465 -19.30 34.64 -11.63
C CYS A 465 -20.62 34.79 -12.42
N VAL A 466 -21.37 35.89 -12.25
CA VAL A 466 -22.60 36.17 -13.01
C VAL A 466 -22.31 36.60 -14.45
N ASP A 467 -21.06 36.98 -14.78
CA ASP A 467 -20.64 37.22 -16.17
C ASP A 467 -20.80 35.91 -16.99
N PRO A 468 -21.56 35.92 -18.11
CA PRO A 468 -21.87 34.73 -18.93
C PRO A 468 -20.64 34.01 -19.50
N LYS A 469 -19.44 34.59 -19.37
CA LYS A 469 -18.18 33.95 -19.74
C LYS A 469 -17.73 32.87 -18.74
N PHE A 470 -18.27 32.80 -17.53
CA PHE A 470 -17.84 31.83 -16.51
C PHE A 470 -18.89 30.77 -16.25
N THR A 471 -18.45 29.50 -16.16
CA THR A 471 -19.32 28.42 -15.70
C THR A 471 -19.07 28.22 -14.21
N VAL A 472 -20.01 28.69 -13.38
CA VAL A 472 -20.02 28.32 -11.96
C VAL A 472 -20.21 26.82 -11.89
N LEU A 473 -19.23 26.12 -11.31
CA LEU A 473 -19.37 24.70 -11.00
C LEU A 473 -20.42 24.56 -9.89
N GLN A 474 -21.69 24.38 -10.28
CA GLN A 474 -22.85 24.31 -9.38
C GLN A 474 -22.78 23.17 -8.34
N HIS A 475 -21.86 22.22 -8.48
CA HIS A 475 -21.63 21.16 -7.50
C HIS A 475 -20.78 21.55 -6.27
N GLN A 476 -20.34 22.81 -6.15
CA GLN A 476 -19.63 23.29 -4.97
C GLN A 476 -19.97 24.76 -4.62
N ARG A 477 -21.23 25.17 -4.78
CA ARG A 477 -21.74 26.31 -4.00
C ARG A 477 -21.80 25.85 -2.53
N PRO A 478 -21.19 26.55 -1.57
CA PRO A 478 -21.70 26.43 -0.22
C PRO A 478 -23.11 27.04 -0.26
N ARG A 479 -24.15 26.20 -0.25
CA ARG A 479 -25.38 26.61 0.45
C ARG A 479 -24.93 27.02 1.86
N GLU A 480 -25.65 27.90 2.54
CA GLU A 480 -25.32 28.24 3.93
C GLU A 480 -25.31 26.98 4.84
N GLU A 481 -25.81 25.84 4.35
CA GLU A 481 -25.76 24.50 4.95
C GLU A 481 -24.68 23.55 4.35
N ASP A 482 -23.88 23.96 3.35
CA ASP A 482 -23.00 23.09 2.54
C ASP A 482 -21.51 23.52 2.48
N LEU A 483 -20.84 23.66 3.63
CA LEU A 483 -19.38 23.90 3.71
C LEU A 483 -18.47 22.70 3.33
N SER A 484 -18.96 21.69 2.61
CA SER A 484 -18.17 20.51 2.24
C SER A 484 -18.76 19.78 1.04
N ALA A 485 -18.05 19.64 -0.08
CA ALA A 485 -18.45 18.72 -1.14
C ALA A 485 -17.24 18.24 -1.95
N THR A 486 -16.55 17.24 -1.40
CA THR A 486 -15.83 16.18 -2.13
C THR A 486 -16.72 14.91 -2.09
N PRO A 487 -16.36 13.78 -2.75
CA PRO A 487 -17.23 12.58 -2.88
C PRO A 487 -17.64 11.86 -1.58
N GLU A 488 -17.41 12.47 -0.40
CA GLU A 488 -17.59 11.88 0.92
C GLU A 488 -18.79 12.45 1.71
N LYS A 489 -19.68 13.25 1.10
CA LYS A 489 -20.95 13.61 1.76
C LYS A 489 -21.99 12.49 1.66
N ARG A 490 -21.78 11.40 2.40
CA ARG A 490 -22.90 10.79 3.12
C ARG A 490 -22.87 11.36 4.52
N VAL A 491 -23.88 12.16 4.83
CA VAL A 491 -24.14 12.65 6.18
C VAL A 491 -24.54 11.42 7.02
N SER A 492 -23.66 10.95 7.88
CA SER A 492 -24.05 10.14 9.03
C SER A 492 -24.27 11.11 10.21
N ALA A 493 -25.46 11.02 10.80
CA ALA A 493 -25.86 11.90 11.89
C ALA A 493 -25.16 11.47 13.19
N VAL A 494 -24.36 12.35 13.78
CA VAL A 494 -23.86 12.18 15.14
C VAL A 494 -24.45 13.31 16.01
N PRO A 495 -25.33 13.02 16.99
CA PRO A 495 -26.16 14.06 17.62
C PRO A 495 -25.52 14.65 18.89
N GLN A 496 -25.85 15.91 19.19
CA GLN A 496 -25.46 16.59 20.42
C GLN A 496 -26.64 17.34 21.07
N GLN A 497 -27.01 16.89 22.27
CA GLN A 497 -27.74 17.49 23.41
C GLN A 497 -29.08 18.24 23.24
N ASP A 498 -30.17 17.52 23.53
CA ASP A 498 -30.87 17.69 24.81
C ASP A 498 -30.56 16.45 25.66
N SER A 499 -30.62 16.56 27.00
CA SER A 499 -30.35 15.50 28.00
C SER A 499 -30.64 14.08 27.48
N ASP A 500 -29.71 13.13 27.67
CA ASP A 500 -29.80 11.74 27.18
C ASP A 500 -31.19 11.15 27.43
N PHE A 501 -32.09 11.32 26.45
CA PHE A 501 -33.52 11.08 26.65
C PHE A 501 -33.76 9.59 26.94
N MET A 502 -32.79 8.73 26.65
CA MET A 502 -32.78 7.32 27.02
C MET A 502 -32.81 7.09 28.54
N LEU A 503 -32.45 8.09 29.35
CA LEU A 503 -32.55 8.04 30.80
C LEU A 503 -33.88 8.59 31.33
N TRP A 504 -34.71 9.19 30.47
CA TRP A 504 -35.94 9.83 30.92
C TRP A 504 -36.92 8.83 31.50
N ASP A 505 -37.38 9.13 32.70
CA ASP A 505 -38.55 8.48 33.24
C ASP A 505 -39.84 8.96 32.53
N VAL A 506 -40.98 8.47 33.00
CA VAL A 506 -42.28 8.79 32.41
C VAL A 506 -42.61 10.28 32.59
N GLU A 507 -42.18 10.91 33.68
CA GLU A 507 -42.48 12.31 33.98
C GLU A 507 -41.62 13.27 33.17
N GLU A 508 -40.34 12.97 33.01
CA GLU A 508 -39.41 13.72 32.15
C GLU A 508 -39.85 13.63 30.68
N THR A 509 -40.31 12.46 30.24
CA THR A 509 -40.92 12.27 28.91
C THR A 509 -42.18 13.13 28.73
N CYS A 510 -43.03 13.19 29.75
CA CYS A 510 -44.23 14.03 29.73
C CYS A 510 -43.88 15.54 29.75
N GLU A 511 -42.83 15.93 30.47
CA GLU A 511 -42.37 17.32 30.53
C GLU A 511 -41.84 17.79 29.17
N TYR A 512 -41.10 16.92 28.46
CA TYR A 512 -40.69 17.19 27.09
C TYR A 512 -41.89 17.44 26.16
N LEU A 513 -42.91 16.57 26.20
CA LEU A 513 -44.13 16.75 25.39
C LEU A 513 -44.82 18.09 25.70
N ARG A 514 -44.88 18.52 26.96
CA ARG A 514 -45.43 19.84 27.31
C ARG A 514 -44.62 20.99 26.70
N ARG A 515 -43.28 20.92 26.76
CA ARG A 515 -42.39 21.94 26.18
C ARG A 515 -42.54 22.05 24.65
N GLN A 516 -42.88 20.96 23.98
CA GLN A 516 -43.10 20.92 22.53
C GLN A 516 -44.53 21.30 22.12
N GLY A 517 -45.39 21.73 23.05
CA GLY A 517 -46.78 22.07 22.78
C GLY A 517 -47.72 20.85 22.63
N LEU A 518 -47.26 19.66 23.03
CA LEU A 518 -47.99 18.38 22.93
C LEU A 518 -48.54 17.92 24.30
N GLY A 519 -48.80 18.87 25.20
CA GLY A 519 -49.20 18.61 26.59
C GLY A 519 -50.48 17.79 26.74
N GLU A 520 -51.40 17.89 25.78
CA GLU A 520 -52.67 17.16 25.77
C GLU A 520 -52.51 15.63 25.72
N TRP A 521 -51.41 15.13 25.15
CA TRP A 521 -51.14 13.70 24.98
C TRP A 521 -50.36 13.08 26.14
N THR A 522 -49.95 13.88 27.13
CA THR A 522 -49.17 13.40 28.29
C THR A 522 -49.92 12.34 29.09
N GLY A 523 -51.25 12.40 29.17
CA GLY A 523 -52.08 11.38 29.80
C GLY A 523 -51.96 10.00 29.14
N SER A 524 -51.92 9.95 27.80
CA SER A 524 -51.73 8.71 27.05
C SER A 524 -50.34 8.13 27.24
N PHE A 525 -49.30 8.96 27.22
CA PHE A 525 -47.91 8.53 27.44
C PHE A 525 -47.68 8.05 28.88
N ARG A 526 -48.29 8.72 29.86
CA ARG A 526 -48.26 8.31 31.28
C ARG A 526 -49.02 7.00 31.52
N GLY A 527 -50.20 6.85 30.93
CA GLY A 527 -51.02 5.63 31.03
C GLY A 527 -50.33 4.38 30.46
N HIS A 528 -49.55 4.56 29.40
CA HIS A 528 -48.78 3.48 28.77
C HIS A 528 -47.33 3.36 29.27
N ARG A 529 -46.97 4.13 30.31
CA ARG A 529 -45.63 4.13 30.93
C ARG A 529 -44.48 4.31 29.92
N ILE A 530 -44.67 5.22 28.96
CA ILE A 530 -43.66 5.50 27.95
C ILE A 530 -42.52 6.30 28.60
N THR A 531 -41.37 5.66 28.74
CA THR A 531 -40.10 6.30 29.10
C THR A 531 -39.39 6.81 27.85
N GLY A 532 -38.30 7.56 28.00
CA GLY A 532 -37.60 8.07 26.83
C GLY A 532 -36.92 6.99 25.98
N VAL A 533 -36.62 5.81 26.55
CA VAL A 533 -36.27 4.60 25.76
C VAL A 533 -37.44 4.16 24.86
N GLY A 534 -38.66 4.22 25.39
CA GLY A 534 -39.89 3.85 24.69
C GLY A 534 -40.19 4.74 23.47
N LEU A 535 -39.80 6.01 23.53
CA LEU A 535 -40.01 6.97 22.43
C LEU A 535 -39.41 6.51 21.10
N ARG A 536 -38.32 5.72 21.13
CA ARG A 536 -37.63 5.23 19.92
C ARG A 536 -38.39 4.14 19.18
N TYR A 537 -39.29 3.44 19.87
CA TYR A 537 -40.07 2.34 19.33
C TYR A 537 -41.50 2.76 18.99
N LEU A 538 -41.87 4.02 19.23
CA LEU A 538 -43.17 4.53 18.84
C LEU A 538 -43.29 4.60 17.33
N THR A 539 -44.28 3.90 16.82
CA THR A 539 -44.69 3.91 15.43
C THR A 539 -46.03 4.64 15.33
N GLU A 540 -46.45 4.96 14.11
CA GLU A 540 -47.77 5.54 13.87
C GLU A 540 -48.89 4.62 14.41
N THR A 541 -48.73 3.30 14.26
CA THR A 541 -49.66 2.30 14.80
C THR A 541 -49.67 2.28 16.34
N HIS A 542 -48.52 2.41 16.99
CA HIS A 542 -48.48 2.49 18.47
C HIS A 542 -49.17 3.75 18.99
N LEU A 543 -49.00 4.91 18.34
CA LEU A 543 -49.69 6.14 18.74
C LEU A 543 -51.21 6.03 18.53
N GLN A 544 -51.65 5.32 17.49
CA GLN A 544 -53.05 5.02 17.26
C GLN A 544 -53.63 4.12 18.36
N GLU A 545 -52.90 3.08 18.78
CA GLU A 545 -53.27 2.19 19.89
C GLU A 545 -53.32 2.93 21.24
N MET A 546 -52.50 3.96 21.42
CA MET A 546 -52.50 4.84 22.60
C MET A 546 -53.67 5.85 22.63
N GLY A 547 -54.61 5.78 21.69
CA GLY A 547 -55.79 6.62 21.62
C GLY A 547 -55.61 7.94 20.86
N ILE A 548 -54.51 8.12 20.13
CA ILE A 548 -54.24 9.34 19.34
C ILE A 548 -54.84 9.16 17.94
N GLY A 549 -56.10 9.55 17.79
CA GLY A 549 -56.96 9.25 16.64
C GLY A 549 -56.67 10.02 15.33
N PRO A 550 -56.34 11.33 15.36
CA PRO A 550 -56.04 12.08 14.13
C PRO A 550 -54.64 11.78 13.58
N LEU A 551 -54.54 11.51 12.28
CA LEU A 551 -53.25 11.26 11.62
C LEU A 551 -52.31 12.47 11.70
N GLY A 552 -52.86 13.69 11.63
CA GLY A 552 -52.09 14.93 11.79
C GLY A 552 -51.34 14.96 13.12
N ASP A 553 -52.02 14.70 14.23
CA ASP A 553 -51.43 14.74 15.58
C ASP A 553 -50.40 13.62 15.77
N ARG A 554 -50.66 12.42 15.25
CA ARG A 554 -49.66 11.34 15.24
C ARG A 554 -48.40 11.74 14.47
N LEU A 555 -48.54 12.39 13.33
CA LEU A 555 -47.40 12.87 12.54
C LEU A 555 -46.65 14.01 13.24
N VAL A 556 -47.35 14.93 13.93
CA VAL A 556 -46.74 16.01 14.71
C VAL A 556 -45.98 15.46 15.90
N ILE A 557 -46.52 14.47 16.62
CA ILE A 557 -45.86 13.78 17.73
C ILE A 557 -44.63 13.02 17.20
N LEU A 558 -44.76 12.23 16.14
CA LEU A 558 -43.61 11.54 15.53
C LEU A 558 -42.56 12.54 15.02
N HIS A 559 -42.96 13.68 14.48
CA HIS A 559 -42.05 14.73 14.05
C HIS A 559 -41.35 15.41 15.23
N SER A 560 -42.06 15.68 16.34
CA SER A 560 -41.49 16.24 17.57
C SER A 560 -40.53 15.24 18.24
N ILE A 561 -40.89 13.95 18.32
CA ILE A 561 -39.98 12.89 18.75
C ILE A 561 -38.78 12.78 17.81
N ARG A 562 -38.97 12.95 16.49
CA ARG A 562 -37.85 13.06 15.54
C ARG A 562 -37.00 14.32 15.76
N LYS A 563 -37.55 15.41 16.30
CA LYS A 563 -36.79 16.59 16.71
C LYS A 563 -35.89 16.33 17.92
N LEU A 564 -36.25 15.44 18.85
CA LEU A 564 -35.28 14.91 19.86
C LEU A 564 -34.04 14.31 19.20
N TRP A 565 -34.20 13.82 17.96
CA TRP A 565 -33.14 13.23 17.17
C TRP A 565 -32.50 14.22 16.18
N GLN A 566 -33.08 15.41 15.99
CA GLN A 566 -32.59 16.46 15.07
C GLN A 566 -32.15 17.69 15.87
N ILE A 567 -30.86 17.74 16.20
CA ILE A 567 -30.22 18.87 16.89
C ILE A 567 -29.18 19.51 15.96
N ALA A 568 -28.90 20.81 16.17
CA ALA A 568 -28.04 21.67 15.36
C ALA A 568 -26.76 20.95 14.89
N VAL A 569 -26.56 20.95 13.58
CA VAL A 569 -25.66 20.06 12.86
C VAL A 569 -24.25 20.66 12.82
N GLU A 570 -23.36 20.22 13.71
CA GLU A 570 -21.93 20.33 13.41
C GLU A 570 -21.53 19.15 12.49
N PRO A 571 -21.04 19.42 11.26
CA PRO A 571 -20.71 18.35 10.33
C PRO A 571 -19.51 17.53 10.84
N SER A 572 -19.70 16.21 10.97
CA SER A 572 -18.59 15.28 11.21
C SER A 572 -17.58 15.36 10.07
N LYS A 573 -16.30 15.32 10.40
CA LYS A 573 -15.23 15.33 9.40
C LYS A 573 -14.84 13.89 9.05
N VAL A 574 -14.67 13.64 7.75
CA VAL A 574 -14.20 12.35 7.24
C VAL A 574 -12.71 12.45 6.93
N PHE A 575 -11.95 11.46 7.37
CA PHE A 575 -10.58 11.22 6.91
C PHE A 575 -10.57 9.96 6.05
N ASN A 576 -9.83 9.98 4.95
CA ASN A 576 -9.52 8.76 4.23
C ASN A 576 -8.23 8.15 4.81
N ASP A 577 -8.36 6.97 5.40
CA ASP A 577 -7.26 6.19 5.96
C ASP A 577 -7.02 4.93 5.12
N PRO A 578 -5.76 4.58 4.78
CA PRO A 578 -5.48 3.44 3.90
C PRO A 578 -5.82 2.08 4.52
N ILE A 579 -5.96 1.98 5.85
CA ILE A 579 -6.24 0.72 6.57
C ILE A 579 -7.74 0.56 6.83
N HIS A 580 -8.38 1.64 7.27
CA HIS A 580 -9.76 1.63 7.75
C HIS A 580 -10.76 2.25 6.77
N GLY A 581 -10.29 2.84 5.68
CA GLY A 581 -11.11 3.55 4.70
C GLY A 581 -11.57 4.89 5.25
N HIS A 582 -12.83 5.24 4.99
CA HIS A 582 -13.43 6.47 5.50
C HIS A 582 -13.66 6.38 7.01
N ILE A 583 -12.94 7.22 7.75
CA ILE A 583 -13.07 7.40 9.19
C ILE A 583 -13.86 8.68 9.46
N GLU A 584 -15.08 8.51 9.97
CA GLU A 584 -15.90 9.62 10.46
C GLU A 584 -15.50 9.99 11.89
N ILE A 585 -15.23 11.27 12.13
CA ILE A 585 -14.75 11.79 13.41
C ILE A 585 -15.75 12.80 14.00
N HIS A 586 -16.07 12.60 15.27
CA HIS A 586 -16.92 13.48 16.07
C HIS A 586 -16.33 14.90 16.18
N PRO A 587 -17.14 15.98 16.16
CA PRO A 587 -16.63 17.36 16.23
C PRO A 587 -15.70 17.65 17.42
N LEU A 588 -16.04 17.20 18.64
CA LEU A 588 -15.13 17.28 19.80
C LEU A 588 -13.75 16.65 19.53
N LEU A 589 -13.69 15.48 18.90
CA LEU A 589 -12.43 14.83 18.56
C LEU A 589 -11.64 15.66 17.53
N ILE A 590 -12.31 16.35 16.60
CA ILE A 590 -11.65 17.29 15.69
C ILE A 590 -11.01 18.45 16.44
N LYS A 591 -11.67 19.01 17.45
CA LYS A 591 -11.09 20.07 18.29
C LYS A 591 -9.82 19.59 18.99
N ILE A 592 -9.79 18.33 19.46
CA ILE A 592 -8.58 17.71 20.04
C ILE A 592 -7.51 17.47 18.98
N ILE A 593 -7.90 16.92 17.81
CA ILE A 593 -6.97 16.62 16.70
C ILE A 593 -6.28 17.90 16.21
N ASP A 594 -7.00 19.02 16.12
CA ASP A 594 -6.47 20.29 15.60
C ASP A 594 -5.60 21.05 16.63
N THR A 595 -5.41 20.52 17.84
CA THR A 595 -4.47 21.08 18.83
C THR A 595 -3.01 20.86 18.41
N PRO A 596 -2.08 21.77 18.74
CA PRO A 596 -0.67 21.60 18.42
C PRO A 596 -0.05 20.38 19.12
N GLN A 597 -0.54 20.03 20.31
CA GLN A 597 -0.09 18.86 21.08
C GLN A 597 -0.39 17.54 20.35
N PHE A 598 -1.58 17.41 19.75
CA PHE A 598 -1.92 16.24 18.94
C PHE A 598 -1.23 16.26 17.57
N GLN A 599 -1.18 17.42 16.90
CA GLN A 599 -0.56 17.56 15.57
C GLN A 599 0.93 17.24 15.57
N ARG A 600 1.61 17.39 16.72
CA ARG A 600 3.01 16.95 16.90
C ARG A 600 3.23 15.48 16.53
N LEU A 601 2.24 14.60 16.72
CA LEU A 601 2.36 13.17 16.42
C LEU A 601 2.70 12.89 14.95
N ARG A 602 2.45 13.84 14.04
CA ARG A 602 2.84 13.76 12.62
C ARG A 602 4.33 13.57 12.41
N ASN A 603 5.14 14.13 13.32
CA ASN A 603 6.59 14.13 13.22
C ASN A 603 7.23 13.02 14.07
N LEU A 604 6.42 12.13 14.66
CA LEU A 604 6.89 10.96 15.43
C LEU A 604 6.66 9.68 14.64
N LYS A 605 7.76 9.06 14.21
CA LYS A 605 7.74 7.79 13.46
C LYS A 605 7.23 6.64 14.31
N GLN A 606 6.26 5.87 13.82
CA GLN A 606 5.66 4.75 14.55
C GLN A 606 6.73 3.72 14.97
N LEU A 607 7.51 3.24 13.99
CA LEU A 607 8.51 2.18 14.17
C LEU A 607 9.93 2.69 14.46
N GLY A 608 10.08 3.94 14.86
CA GLY A 608 11.38 4.52 15.23
C GLY A 608 12.45 4.34 14.15
N GLY A 609 13.53 3.62 14.44
CA GLY A 609 14.66 3.42 13.52
C GLY A 609 14.43 2.41 12.38
N ALA A 610 13.31 1.68 12.39
CA ALA A 610 13.04 0.63 11.39
C ALA A 610 13.02 1.15 9.94
N TYR A 611 12.68 2.42 9.73
CA TYR A 611 12.58 3.03 8.39
C TYR A 611 13.90 3.09 7.61
N TYR A 612 15.05 2.98 8.29
CA TYR A 612 16.35 2.83 7.62
C TYR A 612 16.54 1.45 6.99
N VAL A 613 15.82 0.44 7.47
CA VAL A 613 15.86 -0.94 6.97
C VAL A 613 14.68 -1.22 6.04
N PHE A 614 13.48 -0.77 6.42
CA PHE A 614 12.24 -0.89 5.65
C PHE A 614 11.83 0.48 5.12
N PRO A 615 12.12 0.81 3.85
CA PRO A 615 11.86 2.14 3.29
C PRO A 615 10.40 2.60 3.43
N GLY A 616 9.45 1.67 3.41
CA GLY A 616 8.01 1.96 3.58
C GLY A 616 7.57 2.31 5.01
N ALA A 617 8.41 2.12 6.04
CA ALA A 617 8.06 2.41 7.44
C ALA A 617 8.09 3.91 7.78
N SER A 618 7.54 4.75 6.91
CA SER A 618 7.56 6.21 7.03
C SER A 618 6.36 6.78 7.78
N HIS A 619 5.37 5.94 8.12
CA HIS A 619 4.17 6.27 8.89
C HIS A 619 4.48 6.72 10.32
N ASN A 620 3.50 7.40 10.91
CA ASN A 620 3.66 8.16 12.15
C ASN A 620 2.55 7.87 13.15
N ARG A 621 2.74 8.34 14.38
CA ARG A 621 1.78 8.14 15.49
C ARG A 621 0.47 8.87 15.29
N PHE A 622 0.43 9.95 14.50
CA PHE A 622 -0.81 10.68 14.24
C PHE A 622 -1.83 9.79 13.52
N GLU A 623 -1.39 9.09 12.48
CA GLU A 623 -2.24 8.15 11.73
C GLU A 623 -2.69 6.97 12.61
N HIS A 624 -1.78 6.43 13.41
CA HIS A 624 -2.07 5.35 14.35
C HIS A 624 -3.11 5.76 15.40
N SER A 625 -2.92 6.88 16.09
CA SER A 625 -3.86 7.39 17.09
C SER A 625 -5.25 7.67 16.51
N LEU A 626 -5.35 8.14 15.25
CA LEU A 626 -6.63 8.27 14.56
C LEU A 626 -7.32 6.90 14.38
N GLY A 627 -6.58 5.89 13.95
CA GLY A 627 -7.09 4.53 13.78
C GLY A 627 -7.53 3.90 15.10
N VAL A 628 -6.75 4.06 16.18
CA VAL A 628 -7.11 3.57 17.53
C VAL A 628 -8.39 4.23 18.03
N GLY A 629 -8.50 5.56 17.93
CA GLY A 629 -9.73 6.29 18.28
C GLY A 629 -10.96 5.82 17.48
N HIS A 630 -10.78 5.53 16.18
CA HIS A 630 -11.83 4.97 15.33
C HIS A 630 -12.25 3.55 15.77
N LEU A 631 -11.29 2.65 15.95
CA LEU A 631 -11.54 1.26 16.34
C LEU A 631 -12.16 1.16 17.73
N ALA A 632 -11.76 2.02 18.67
CA ALA A 632 -12.38 2.14 20.00
C ALA A 632 -13.89 2.43 19.91
N GLY A 633 -14.27 3.43 19.10
CA GLY A 633 -15.67 3.76 18.87
C GLY A 633 -16.44 2.62 18.19
N ARG A 634 -15.83 1.98 17.18
CA ARG A 634 -16.44 0.85 16.48
C ARG A 634 -16.67 -0.37 17.36
N LEU A 635 -15.74 -0.69 18.26
CA LEU A 635 -15.89 -1.79 19.21
C LEU A 635 -17.06 -1.51 20.15
N LEU A 636 -17.14 -0.31 20.71
CA LEU A 636 -18.25 0.05 21.59
C LEU A 636 -19.60 0.07 20.89
N GLN A 637 -19.68 0.63 19.68
CA GLN A 637 -20.89 0.58 18.87
C GLN A 637 -21.33 -0.87 18.62
N ALA A 638 -20.38 -1.73 18.22
CA ALA A 638 -20.64 -3.14 17.99
C ALA A 638 -21.14 -3.87 19.25
N LEU A 639 -20.57 -3.56 20.42
CA LEU A 639 -21.02 -4.11 21.71
C LEU A 639 -22.41 -3.59 22.09
N ASN A 640 -22.65 -2.29 21.96
CA ASN A 640 -23.91 -1.65 22.33
C ASN A 640 -25.08 -2.13 21.45
N GLU A 641 -24.86 -2.31 20.15
CA GLU A 641 -25.86 -2.88 19.23
C GLU A 641 -26.21 -4.32 19.57
N ARG A 642 -25.23 -5.12 20.03
CA ARG A 642 -25.42 -6.54 20.34
C ARG A 642 -25.98 -6.77 21.74
N GLN A 643 -25.64 -5.89 22.67
CA GLN A 643 -25.97 -5.98 24.08
C GLN A 643 -26.39 -4.61 24.63
N PRO A 644 -27.58 -4.11 24.25
CA PRO A 644 -28.10 -2.83 24.75
C PRO A 644 -28.23 -2.80 26.29
N GLU A 645 -28.34 -3.96 26.93
CA GLU A 645 -28.37 -4.11 28.40
C GLU A 645 -27.08 -3.65 29.10
N LEU A 646 -25.99 -3.46 28.37
CA LEU A 646 -24.73 -2.92 28.91
C LEU A 646 -24.80 -1.42 29.21
N LEU A 647 -25.84 -0.72 28.72
CA LEU A 647 -26.05 0.71 28.93
C LEU A 647 -24.80 1.55 28.60
N ILE A 648 -24.19 1.25 27.44
CA ILE A 648 -23.06 2.02 26.91
C ILE A 648 -23.61 3.33 26.37
N SER A 649 -23.36 4.42 27.10
CA SER A 649 -23.85 5.75 26.73
C SER A 649 -23.00 6.33 25.59
N ARG A 650 -23.53 7.34 24.89
CA ARG A 650 -22.72 8.12 23.92
C ARG A 650 -21.53 8.80 24.58
N ARG A 651 -21.70 9.25 25.83
CA ARG A 651 -20.63 9.79 26.67
C ARG A 651 -19.50 8.79 26.90
N ASP A 652 -19.83 7.52 27.16
CA ASP A 652 -18.82 6.46 27.30
C ASP A 652 -18.06 6.25 25.98
N ILE A 653 -18.78 6.17 24.86
CA ILE A 653 -18.16 6.03 23.53
C ILE A 653 -17.18 7.17 23.28
N LEU A 654 -17.61 8.40 23.49
CA LEU A 654 -16.80 9.59 23.24
C LEU A 654 -15.56 9.63 24.14
N CYS A 655 -15.69 9.30 25.44
CA CYS A 655 -14.53 9.21 26.35
C CYS A 655 -13.51 8.16 25.91
N VAL A 656 -13.96 6.96 25.54
CA VAL A 656 -13.05 5.89 25.10
C VAL A 656 -12.41 6.22 23.75
N GLN A 657 -13.13 6.92 22.85
CA GLN A 657 -12.53 7.45 21.62
C GLN A 657 -11.45 8.51 21.90
N ILE A 658 -11.69 9.42 22.86
CA ILE A 658 -10.69 10.42 23.29
C ILE A 658 -9.47 9.70 23.88
N ALA A 659 -9.68 8.69 24.73
CA ALA A 659 -8.58 7.90 25.27
C ALA A 659 -7.76 7.20 24.18
N GLY A 660 -8.44 6.54 23.23
CA GLY A 660 -7.79 5.91 22.07
C GLY A 660 -7.04 6.90 21.19
N LEU A 661 -7.54 8.12 21.04
CA LEU A 661 -6.87 9.20 20.32
C LEU A 661 -5.63 9.69 21.10
N CYS A 662 -5.73 9.87 22.41
CA CYS A 662 -4.71 10.53 23.22
C CYS A 662 -3.68 9.59 23.88
N HIS A 663 -3.82 8.26 23.75
CA HIS A 663 -2.99 7.29 24.47
C HIS A 663 -1.48 7.44 24.20
N ASP A 664 -1.14 8.01 23.05
CA ASP A 664 0.21 8.07 22.48
C ASP A 664 0.87 9.47 22.53
N LEU A 665 0.20 10.45 23.13
CA LEU A 665 0.66 11.84 23.21
C LEU A 665 2.04 12.00 23.86
N GLY A 666 2.42 11.09 24.76
CA GLY A 666 3.64 11.11 25.55
C GLY A 666 4.90 10.61 24.85
N HIS A 667 4.81 10.14 23.60
CA HIS A 667 5.98 9.61 22.89
C HIS A 667 7.04 10.68 22.58
N GLY A 668 8.30 10.30 22.80
CA GLY A 668 9.48 11.08 22.41
C GLY A 668 9.99 10.76 21.00
N PRO A 669 11.07 11.44 20.55
CA PRO A 669 11.70 11.17 19.26
C PRO A 669 12.08 9.69 19.08
N PHE A 670 11.83 9.14 17.90
CA PHE A 670 12.03 7.70 17.61
C PHE A 670 11.25 6.74 18.51
N SER A 671 10.13 7.17 19.08
CA SER A 671 9.15 6.27 19.71
C SER A 671 9.76 5.46 20.85
N HIS A 672 9.74 4.12 20.78
CA HIS A 672 10.20 3.27 21.87
C HIS A 672 11.73 3.29 22.09
N LEU A 673 12.48 3.90 21.17
CA LEU A 673 13.89 4.18 21.39
C LEU A 673 14.07 5.23 22.50
N PHE A 674 13.14 6.17 22.63
CA PHE A 674 13.23 7.23 23.62
C PHE A 674 13.08 6.71 25.05
N ASP A 675 11.98 6.01 25.34
CA ASP A 675 11.68 5.45 26.65
C ASP A 675 12.50 4.20 26.96
N GLY A 676 12.77 3.34 25.98
CA GLY A 676 13.50 2.08 26.16
C GLY A 676 15.02 2.19 26.17
N MET A 677 15.60 3.21 25.51
CA MET A 677 17.07 3.33 25.38
C MET A 677 17.61 4.69 25.84
N PHE A 678 17.01 5.80 25.39
CA PHE A 678 17.55 7.13 25.66
C PHE A 678 17.36 7.52 27.13
N ILE A 679 16.13 7.50 27.65
CA ILE A 679 15.85 7.94 29.03
C ILE A 679 16.61 7.11 30.07
N PRO A 680 16.65 5.76 30.01
CA PRO A 680 17.40 4.96 30.98
C PRO A 680 18.90 5.32 31.02
N LYS A 681 19.48 5.73 29.89
CA LYS A 681 20.88 6.18 29.80
C LYS A 681 21.07 7.63 30.26
N ALA A 682 20.16 8.51 29.87
CA ALA A 682 20.24 9.94 30.19
C ALA A 682 19.89 10.25 31.66
N ARG A 683 18.99 9.45 32.26
CA ARG A 683 18.54 9.58 33.65
C ARG A 683 18.44 8.20 34.32
N PRO A 684 19.58 7.62 34.75
CA PRO A 684 19.58 6.34 35.43
C PRO A 684 18.70 6.34 36.68
N GLY A 685 17.90 5.29 36.87
CA GLY A 685 16.99 5.14 38.02
C GLY A 685 15.63 5.84 37.89
N PHE A 686 15.46 6.73 36.89
CA PHE A 686 14.18 7.36 36.60
C PHE A 686 13.33 6.43 35.72
N LYS A 687 12.17 6.00 36.22
CA LYS A 687 11.21 5.21 35.44
C LYS A 687 10.37 6.15 34.58
N TRP A 688 10.54 6.04 33.27
CA TRP A 688 9.72 6.75 32.30
C TRP A 688 8.87 5.75 31.52
N LYS A 689 7.60 6.07 31.37
CA LYS A 689 6.64 5.37 30.52
C LYS A 689 5.95 6.41 29.68
N HIS A 690 5.82 6.15 28.38
CA HIS A 690 5.16 7.09 27.48
C HIS A 690 3.68 7.27 27.89
N GLU A 691 3.02 6.26 28.46
CA GLU A 691 1.65 6.36 28.95
C GLU A 691 1.50 7.40 30.06
N THR A 692 2.43 7.43 31.02
CA THR A 692 2.45 8.46 32.08
C THR A 692 2.68 9.86 31.49
N ALA A 693 3.55 9.96 30.48
CA ALA A 693 3.77 11.21 29.77
C ALA A 693 2.54 11.61 28.92
N SER A 694 1.77 10.65 28.39
CA SER A 694 0.52 10.89 27.67
C SER A 694 -0.52 11.49 28.59
N LEU A 695 -0.61 11.06 29.86
CA LEU A 695 -1.50 11.70 30.84
C LEU A 695 -1.14 13.17 31.06
N ALA A 696 0.14 13.45 31.30
CA ALA A 696 0.63 14.82 31.52
C ALA A 696 0.43 15.71 30.28
N MET A 697 0.66 15.15 29.08
CA MET A 697 0.43 15.85 27.81
C MET A 697 -1.06 16.06 27.55
N PHE A 698 -1.92 15.11 27.93
CA PHE A 698 -3.38 15.26 27.83
C PHE A 698 -3.89 16.36 28.74
N ASP A 699 -3.46 16.39 30.01
CA ASP A 699 -3.81 17.48 30.93
C ASP A 699 -3.33 18.84 30.42
N TYR A 700 -2.11 18.90 29.86
CA TYR A 700 -1.60 20.11 29.20
C TYR A 700 -2.44 20.51 27.98
N LEU A 701 -2.77 19.55 27.10
CA LEU A 701 -3.60 19.75 25.92
C LEU A 701 -4.96 20.33 26.30
N VAL A 702 -5.62 19.78 27.33
CA VAL A 702 -6.95 20.24 27.78
C VAL A 702 -6.89 21.67 28.33
N LYS A 703 -5.89 21.96 29.16
CA LYS A 703 -5.71 23.26 29.80
C LYS A 703 -5.30 24.36 28.83
N ASP A 704 -4.27 24.12 28.01
CA ASP A 704 -3.64 25.11 27.13
C ASP A 704 -4.59 25.54 25.98
N ASN A 705 -5.47 24.64 25.55
CA ASN A 705 -6.44 24.90 24.48
C ASN A 705 -7.85 25.20 24.99
N ALA A 706 -8.03 25.40 26.31
CA ALA A 706 -9.33 25.68 26.95
C ALA A 706 -10.45 24.71 26.50
N LEU A 707 -10.17 23.40 26.53
CA LEU A 707 -11.10 22.38 26.03
C LEU A 707 -12.18 21.98 27.04
N GLU A 708 -12.05 22.32 28.33
CA GLU A 708 -13.07 21.94 29.32
C GLU A 708 -14.49 22.46 29.03
N PRO A 709 -14.69 23.74 28.64
CA PRO A 709 -16.03 24.22 28.27
C PRO A 709 -16.57 23.50 27.04
N VAL A 710 -15.71 23.24 26.04
CA VAL A 710 -16.07 22.52 24.80
C VAL A 710 -16.46 21.08 25.11
N MET A 711 -15.70 20.39 25.98
CA MET A 711 -16.03 19.04 26.43
C MET A 711 -17.39 18.99 27.14
N LYS A 712 -17.69 19.97 28.00
CA LYS A 712 -18.99 20.09 28.68
C LYS A 712 -20.14 20.35 27.69
N GLU A 713 -19.93 21.22 26.70
CA GLU A 713 -20.87 21.49 25.61
C GLU A 713 -21.17 20.21 24.80
N HIS A 714 -20.18 19.34 24.59
CA HIS A 714 -20.35 18.03 23.96
C HIS A 714 -20.80 16.91 24.90
N GLY A 715 -21.20 17.24 26.13
CA GLY A 715 -21.86 16.33 27.07
C GLY A 715 -20.96 15.47 27.95
N LEU A 716 -19.70 15.83 28.10
CA LEU A 716 -18.83 15.27 29.14
C LEU A 716 -19.11 15.94 30.50
N VAL A 717 -19.04 15.17 31.58
CA VAL A 717 -19.15 15.64 32.97
C VAL A 717 -17.78 15.55 33.61
N LEU A 718 -17.26 16.72 34.00
CA LEU A 718 -15.92 16.88 34.56
C LEU A 718 -16.00 17.06 36.09
N PRO A 719 -15.06 16.48 36.87
CA PRO A 719 -13.80 15.87 36.44
C PRO A 719 -13.87 14.37 36.09
N ASP A 720 -14.99 13.70 36.37
CA ASP A 720 -15.14 12.24 36.27
C ASP A 720 -14.72 11.67 34.91
N ASP A 721 -15.10 12.33 33.81
CA ASP A 721 -14.71 11.87 32.46
C ASP A 721 -13.22 12.05 32.15
N LEU A 722 -12.57 13.08 32.70
CA LEU A 722 -11.12 13.23 32.55
C LEU A 722 -10.39 12.12 33.31
N ILE A 723 -10.88 11.73 34.49
CA ILE A 723 -10.34 10.61 35.25
C ILE A 723 -10.51 9.32 34.44
N PHE A 724 -11.73 9.05 33.95
CA PHE A 724 -12.00 7.87 33.14
C PHE A 724 -11.12 7.79 31.88
N ILE A 725 -10.96 8.90 31.14
CA ILE A 725 -10.07 8.95 29.97
C ILE A 725 -8.62 8.62 30.35
N LYS A 726 -8.12 9.17 31.46
CA LYS A 726 -6.76 8.92 31.93
C LYS A 726 -6.56 7.47 32.36
N GLU A 727 -7.54 6.89 33.04
CA GLU A 727 -7.53 5.48 33.45
C GLU A 727 -7.55 4.51 32.25
N GLN A 728 -8.26 4.85 31.17
CA GLN A 728 -8.24 4.08 29.92
C GLN A 728 -6.84 4.01 29.28
N ILE A 729 -6.00 5.05 29.50
CA ILE A 729 -4.66 5.15 28.91
C ILE A 729 -3.63 4.43 29.80
N ALA A 730 -3.58 4.77 31.09
CA ALA A 730 -2.51 4.31 31.99
C ALA A 730 -2.90 3.10 32.86
N GLY A 731 -4.20 2.82 33.01
CA GLY A 731 -4.73 1.96 34.07
C GLY A 731 -5.10 2.76 35.33
N PRO A 732 -5.35 2.09 36.47
CA PRO A 732 -5.69 2.74 37.73
C PRO A 732 -4.67 3.82 38.09
N LEU A 733 -5.15 4.99 38.51
CA LEU A 733 -4.30 6.10 38.95
C LEU A 733 -3.84 5.82 40.40
N ASP A 734 -2.66 6.32 40.79
CA ASP A 734 -2.00 5.99 42.07
C ASP A 734 -2.75 6.46 43.35
N SER A 735 -4.01 6.92 43.25
CA SER A 735 -4.90 7.16 44.39
C SER A 735 -5.67 5.89 44.74
N ILE A 736 -5.31 5.29 45.89
CA ILE A 736 -6.03 4.22 46.60
C ILE A 736 -5.66 2.79 46.15
N HIS A 737 -4.54 2.29 46.69
CA HIS A 737 -4.48 0.86 47.01
C HIS A 737 -5.52 0.61 48.12
N SER A 738 -6.72 0.16 47.73
CA SER A 738 -7.60 -0.53 48.65
C SER A 738 -6.82 -1.76 49.16
N PRO A 739 -6.48 -1.87 50.45
CA PRO A 739 -5.70 -3.00 50.97
C PRO A 739 -6.39 -4.36 50.72
N ASP A 740 -7.69 -4.34 50.40
CA ASP A 740 -8.57 -5.50 50.32
C ASP A 740 -8.83 -6.04 48.89
N GLY A 741 -8.14 -5.54 47.85
CA GLY A 741 -8.26 -6.09 46.49
C GLY A 741 -9.59 -5.82 45.77
N GLY A 742 -10.37 -4.83 46.20
CA GLY A 742 -11.60 -4.37 45.54
C GLY A 742 -11.36 -3.58 44.24
N TRP A 743 -12.45 -3.11 43.62
CA TRP A 743 -12.45 -2.28 42.40
C TRP A 743 -11.51 -1.07 42.52
N GLN A 744 -10.60 -0.91 41.55
CA GLN A 744 -9.46 0.02 41.61
C GLN A 744 -9.63 1.28 40.73
N TYR A 745 -10.76 1.42 40.04
CA TYR A 745 -11.00 2.52 39.11
C TYR A 745 -12.05 3.47 39.66
N GLU A 746 -11.82 4.78 39.51
CA GLU A 746 -12.72 5.85 39.95
C GLU A 746 -13.63 6.32 38.81
N GLY A 747 -13.16 6.29 37.55
CA GLY A 747 -13.85 6.90 36.43
C GLY A 747 -15.19 6.25 36.05
N ARG A 748 -15.30 4.93 36.20
CA ARG A 748 -16.52 4.15 35.95
C ARG A 748 -16.64 3.02 36.98
N PRO A 749 -17.87 2.60 37.34
CA PRO A 749 -18.08 1.56 38.33
C PRO A 749 -17.78 0.16 37.77
N GLU A 750 -17.66 -0.82 38.66
CA GLU A 750 -17.30 -2.21 38.35
C GLU A 750 -18.23 -2.88 37.32
N GLU A 751 -19.51 -2.48 37.26
CA GLU A 751 -20.46 -3.00 36.27
C GLU A 751 -20.11 -2.61 34.83
N LYS A 752 -19.20 -1.65 34.65
CA LYS A 752 -18.63 -1.20 33.37
C LYS A 752 -17.15 -1.57 33.22
N SER A 753 -16.65 -2.55 33.98
CA SER A 753 -15.25 -3.00 33.96
C SER A 753 -14.69 -3.29 32.56
N PHE A 754 -15.54 -3.82 31.67
CA PHE A 754 -15.17 -4.17 30.29
C PHE A 754 -14.72 -2.97 29.44
N LEU A 755 -15.07 -1.73 29.82
CA LEU A 755 -14.62 -0.53 29.09
C LEU A 755 -13.10 -0.35 29.14
N TYR A 756 -12.48 -0.72 30.27
CA TYR A 756 -11.04 -0.62 30.50
C TYR A 756 -10.22 -1.66 29.71
N GLU A 757 -10.87 -2.61 29.04
CA GLU A 757 -10.22 -3.57 28.14
C GLU A 757 -10.09 -3.07 26.69
N ILE A 758 -10.60 -1.87 26.37
CA ILE A 758 -10.73 -1.43 24.97
C ILE A 758 -9.45 -0.81 24.43
N VAL A 759 -8.87 0.17 25.13
CA VAL A 759 -7.70 0.93 24.67
C VAL A 759 -6.42 0.28 25.17
N ALA A 760 -6.34 -0.03 26.48
CA ALA A 760 -5.17 -0.64 27.09
C ALA A 760 -5.57 -1.88 27.91
N ASN A 761 -5.64 -3.04 27.25
CA ASN A 761 -6.07 -4.28 27.89
C ASN A 761 -4.94 -4.90 28.71
N LYS A 762 -4.88 -4.60 30.02
CA LYS A 762 -3.84 -5.15 30.90
C LYS A 762 -4.04 -6.63 31.24
N ARG A 763 -5.20 -7.23 30.92
CA ARG A 763 -5.50 -8.64 31.24
C ARG A 763 -4.87 -9.60 30.23
N ASN A 764 -5.12 -9.40 28.95
CA ASN A 764 -4.65 -10.31 27.89
C ASN A 764 -3.93 -9.58 26.73
N GLY A 765 -3.86 -8.25 26.77
CA GLY A 765 -3.21 -7.45 25.74
C GLY A 765 -3.98 -7.36 24.42
N ILE A 766 -5.22 -7.83 24.32
CA ILE A 766 -6.04 -7.70 23.11
C ILE A 766 -6.87 -6.42 23.24
N ASP A 767 -6.37 -5.35 22.64
CA ASP A 767 -6.97 -4.00 22.64
C ASP A 767 -6.91 -3.39 21.23
N VAL A 768 -7.66 -2.30 21.03
CA VAL A 768 -7.75 -1.63 19.73
C VAL A 768 -6.45 -0.95 19.30
N ASP A 769 -5.56 -0.62 20.25
CA ASP A 769 -4.19 -0.17 19.99
C ASP A 769 -3.45 -1.24 19.16
N LYS A 770 -3.42 -2.49 19.64
CA LYS A 770 -2.77 -3.57 18.86
C LYS A 770 -3.42 -3.84 17.52
N TRP A 771 -4.73 -3.70 17.44
CA TRP A 771 -5.44 -3.96 16.19
C TRP A 771 -5.02 -2.97 15.10
N ASP A 772 -4.90 -1.68 15.43
CA ASP A 772 -4.42 -0.69 14.48
C ASP A 772 -2.94 -0.93 14.15
N TYR A 773 -2.04 -1.00 15.15
CA TYR A 773 -0.60 -1.09 14.81
C TYR A 773 -0.29 -2.36 14.03
N PHE A 774 -0.90 -3.52 14.35
CA PHE A 774 -0.67 -4.73 13.55
C PHE A 774 -1.12 -4.55 12.11
N ALA A 775 -2.29 -3.96 11.88
CA ALA A 775 -2.80 -3.75 10.53
C ALA A 775 -1.96 -2.73 9.76
N ARG A 776 -1.61 -1.61 10.41
CA ARG A 776 -0.89 -0.48 9.83
C ARG A 776 0.57 -0.81 9.56
N ASP A 777 1.28 -1.36 10.54
CA ASP A 777 2.68 -1.75 10.39
C ASP A 777 2.82 -2.82 9.31
N CYS A 778 1.95 -3.83 9.29
CA CYS A 778 1.98 -4.85 8.23
C CYS A 778 1.76 -4.23 6.85
N HIS A 779 0.78 -3.33 6.71
CA HIS A 779 0.49 -2.65 5.45
C HIS A 779 1.68 -1.83 4.94
N GLN A 780 2.34 -1.05 5.81
CA GLN A 780 3.47 -0.19 5.41
C GLN A 780 4.80 -0.93 5.24
N LEU A 781 4.94 -2.10 5.87
CA LEU A 781 6.09 -2.96 5.69
C LEU A 781 5.93 -3.95 4.53
N GLY A 782 4.76 -4.05 3.91
CA GLY A 782 4.48 -5.09 2.90
C GLY A 782 4.45 -6.51 3.49
N ILE A 783 4.05 -6.64 4.77
CA ILE A 783 3.96 -7.91 5.49
C ILE A 783 2.49 -8.32 5.56
N GLN A 784 2.22 -9.62 5.43
CA GLN A 784 0.85 -10.12 5.56
C GLN A 784 0.37 -10.07 7.02
N ASN A 785 -0.68 -9.30 7.29
CA ASN A 785 -1.37 -9.35 8.59
C ASN A 785 -2.30 -10.57 8.66
N ASN A 786 -2.05 -11.45 9.63
CA ASN A 786 -2.86 -12.65 9.84
C ASN A 786 -3.98 -12.46 10.89
N PHE A 787 -4.03 -11.31 11.56
CA PHE A 787 -5.05 -11.00 12.55
C PHE A 787 -6.25 -10.26 11.94
N ASP A 788 -7.42 -10.90 11.97
CA ASP A 788 -8.68 -10.33 11.48
C ASP A 788 -9.49 -9.70 12.62
N TYR A 789 -9.18 -8.43 12.91
CA TYR A 789 -9.92 -7.66 13.91
C TYR A 789 -11.39 -7.42 13.53
N ARG A 790 -11.74 -7.43 12.22
CA ARG A 790 -13.13 -7.25 11.75
C ARG A 790 -13.97 -8.44 12.16
N ARG A 791 -13.40 -9.65 12.10
CA ARG A 791 -14.01 -10.86 12.65
C ARG A 791 -14.15 -10.78 14.16
N PHE A 792 -13.15 -10.26 14.87
CA PHE A 792 -13.25 -10.04 16.32
C PHE A 792 -14.42 -9.10 16.64
N LEU A 793 -14.49 -7.92 16.01
CA LEU A 793 -15.60 -6.96 16.13
C LEU A 793 -16.96 -7.62 15.86
N LYS A 794 -17.04 -8.51 14.87
CA LYS A 794 -18.28 -9.21 14.52
C LYS A 794 -18.81 -10.09 15.66
N PHE A 795 -17.92 -10.71 16.44
CA PHE A 795 -18.26 -11.72 17.44
C PHE A 795 -18.02 -11.29 18.89
N ALA A 796 -17.45 -10.10 19.12
CA ALA A 796 -17.23 -9.55 20.44
C ALA A 796 -18.55 -9.41 21.22
N ARG A 797 -18.52 -9.84 22.48
CA ARG A 797 -19.61 -9.76 23.45
C ARG A 797 -19.02 -9.56 24.84
N VAL A 798 -19.78 -8.95 25.74
CA VAL A 798 -19.41 -8.87 27.16
C VAL A 798 -20.03 -10.04 27.90
N CYS A 799 -19.19 -10.82 28.57
CA CYS A 799 -19.58 -11.98 29.37
C CYS A 799 -19.05 -11.83 30.80
N LYS A 800 -19.71 -12.49 31.76
CA LYS A 800 -19.24 -12.56 33.14
C LYS A 800 -18.24 -13.70 33.28
N VAL A 801 -17.01 -13.41 33.67
CA VAL A 801 -15.92 -14.36 33.93
C VAL A 801 -15.37 -14.05 35.32
N ASP A 802 -15.32 -15.03 36.21
CA ASP A 802 -14.81 -14.89 37.59
C ASP A 802 -15.41 -13.71 38.36
N GLY A 803 -16.71 -13.45 38.19
CA GLY A 803 -17.41 -12.36 38.86
C GLY A 803 -17.43 -11.03 38.09
N ASN A 804 -16.51 -10.84 37.14
CA ASN A 804 -16.29 -9.57 36.43
C ASN A 804 -16.78 -9.61 34.98
N LYS A 805 -17.16 -8.45 34.42
CA LYS A 805 -17.56 -8.34 33.02
C LYS A 805 -16.32 -8.13 32.13
N HIS A 806 -16.17 -8.99 31.13
CA HIS A 806 -15.04 -8.98 30.20
C HIS A 806 -15.50 -9.07 28.74
N ILE A 807 -14.75 -8.42 27.84
CA ILE A 807 -14.92 -8.58 26.40
C ILE A 807 -14.40 -9.96 26.00
N CYS A 808 -15.32 -10.78 25.49
CA CYS A 808 -15.11 -12.14 25.05
C CYS A 808 -15.45 -12.27 23.57
N THR A 809 -14.81 -13.21 22.90
CA THR A 809 -15.19 -13.63 21.54
C THR A 809 -15.76 -15.04 21.59
N ARG A 810 -16.44 -15.48 20.52
CA ARG A 810 -17.04 -16.82 20.47
C ARG A 810 -15.98 -17.88 20.77
N ASP A 811 -16.30 -18.75 21.72
CA ASP A 811 -15.62 -20.02 21.86
C ASP A 811 -15.85 -20.85 20.59
N LYS A 812 -14.81 -20.90 19.76
CA LYS A 812 -14.67 -21.90 18.72
C LYS A 812 -13.28 -22.45 18.88
N GLU A 813 -13.18 -23.64 19.44
CA GLU A 813 -11.97 -24.44 19.34
C GLU A 813 -11.58 -24.49 17.84
N PRO A 814 -10.44 -23.90 17.43
CA PRO A 814 -10.07 -23.84 16.02
C PRO A 814 -9.93 -25.22 15.39
N THR A 815 -9.71 -26.23 16.24
CA THR A 815 -9.59 -27.64 15.92
C THR A 815 -10.93 -28.35 15.80
N ARG A 816 -12.08 -27.74 16.16
CA ARG A 816 -13.42 -28.38 16.15
C ARG A 816 -14.51 -27.55 15.44
N CYS A 817 -14.15 -26.71 14.49
CA CYS A 817 -15.14 -25.90 13.79
C CYS A 817 -16.01 -26.75 12.80
N PRO A 818 -17.32 -26.48 12.67
CA PRO A 818 -18.19 -27.18 11.72
C PRO A 818 -17.77 -26.98 10.25
N ILE A 819 -17.99 -27.97 9.40
CA ILE A 819 -17.70 -27.92 7.95
C ILE A 819 -18.26 -26.67 7.26
N PRO A 820 -19.49 -26.20 7.51
CA PRO A 820 -20.00 -24.96 6.91
C PRO A 820 -19.09 -23.73 7.16
N VAL A 821 -18.51 -23.63 8.36
CA VAL A 821 -17.60 -22.51 8.71
C VAL A 821 -16.29 -22.60 7.92
N ILE A 822 -15.81 -23.82 7.70
CA ILE A 822 -14.62 -24.07 6.87
C ILE A 822 -14.92 -23.70 5.42
N LEU A 823 -16.11 -24.07 4.91
CA LEU A 823 -16.53 -23.75 3.56
C LEU A 823 -16.72 -22.25 3.35
N ASP A 824 -17.30 -21.53 4.32
CA ASP A 824 -17.41 -20.06 4.27
C ASP A 824 -16.02 -19.40 4.19
N PHE A 825 -15.06 -19.89 4.98
CA PHE A 825 -13.68 -19.42 4.91
C PHE A 825 -13.07 -19.71 3.52
N LEU A 826 -13.21 -20.93 3.01
CA LEU A 826 -12.68 -21.29 1.69
C LEU A 826 -13.38 -20.52 0.55
N GLN A 827 -14.68 -20.23 0.68
CA GLN A 827 -15.44 -19.38 -0.23
C GLN A 827 -14.89 -17.95 -0.21
N SER A 828 -14.64 -17.38 0.97
CA SER A 828 -14.01 -16.05 1.04
C SER A 828 -12.66 -16.00 0.32
N ARG A 829 -11.85 -17.07 0.40
CA ARG A 829 -10.58 -17.19 -0.33
C ARG A 829 -10.76 -17.29 -1.85
N VAL A 830 -11.84 -17.94 -2.33
CA VAL A 830 -12.21 -17.94 -3.75
C VAL A 830 -12.64 -16.54 -4.19
N ASP A 831 -13.45 -15.86 -3.38
CA ASP A 831 -13.96 -14.52 -3.65
C ASP A 831 -12.83 -13.47 -3.67
N ASP A 832 -11.82 -13.65 -2.82
CA ASP A 832 -10.55 -12.90 -2.83
C ASP A 832 -9.69 -13.19 -4.09
N GLY A 833 -10.13 -14.09 -4.97
CA GLY A 833 -9.50 -14.35 -6.27
C GLY A 833 -8.34 -15.34 -6.26
N LEU A 834 -8.12 -16.09 -5.16
CA LEU A 834 -7.02 -17.05 -5.04
C LEU A 834 -7.16 -18.26 -5.98
N ALA A 835 -6.00 -18.85 -6.33
CA ALA A 835 -5.95 -20.00 -7.23
C ALA A 835 -6.47 -21.29 -6.55
N PRO A 836 -7.11 -22.22 -7.29
CA PRO A 836 -7.57 -23.50 -6.75
C PRO A 836 -6.47 -24.37 -6.13
N SER A 837 -5.21 -24.22 -6.58
CA SER A 837 -4.04 -24.87 -5.97
C SER A 837 -3.79 -24.35 -4.55
N THR A 838 -3.84 -23.04 -4.36
CA THR A 838 -3.68 -22.39 -3.05
C THR A 838 -4.82 -22.77 -2.10
N ILE A 839 -6.06 -22.84 -2.60
CA ILE A 839 -7.22 -23.31 -1.80
C ILE A 839 -6.99 -24.74 -1.30
N LYS A 840 -6.39 -25.60 -2.13
CA LYS A 840 -6.03 -26.97 -1.74
C LYS A 840 -4.97 -27.00 -0.64
N GLU A 841 -4.02 -26.06 -0.63
CA GLU A 841 -3.03 -25.91 0.46
C GLU A 841 -3.71 -25.50 1.77
N TYR A 842 -4.64 -24.54 1.73
CA TYR A 842 -5.46 -24.19 2.90
C TYR A 842 -6.23 -25.41 3.43
N ILE A 843 -6.85 -26.20 2.55
CA ILE A 843 -7.55 -27.44 2.94
C ILE A 843 -6.57 -28.43 3.59
N ALA A 844 -5.36 -28.59 3.07
CA ALA A 844 -4.35 -29.48 3.64
C ALA A 844 -3.89 -29.00 5.01
N ALA A 845 -3.60 -27.70 5.17
CA ALA A 845 -3.21 -27.10 6.44
C ALA A 845 -4.32 -27.24 7.49
N ILE A 846 -5.58 -26.96 7.12
CA ILE A 846 -6.74 -27.17 7.99
C ILE A 846 -6.85 -28.65 8.35
N SER A 847 -6.73 -29.57 7.38
CA SER A 847 -6.81 -31.02 7.62
C SER A 847 -5.72 -31.53 8.57
N ALA A 848 -4.57 -30.87 8.63
CA ALA A 848 -3.46 -31.25 9.50
C ALA A 848 -3.64 -30.81 10.95
N ARG A 849 -4.43 -29.76 11.20
CA ARG A 849 -4.63 -29.18 12.54
C ARG A 849 -6.05 -29.35 13.08
N HIS A 850 -7.02 -29.60 12.21
CA HIS A 850 -8.43 -29.77 12.57
C HIS A 850 -8.73 -31.23 12.94
N ASN A 851 -9.55 -31.42 13.97
CA ASN A 851 -10.04 -32.73 14.37
C ASN A 851 -10.88 -33.35 13.24
N ARG A 852 -10.97 -34.68 13.26
CA ARG A 852 -11.80 -35.39 12.28
C ARG A 852 -13.26 -34.96 12.45
N VAL A 853 -13.92 -34.64 11.33
CA VAL A 853 -15.36 -34.38 11.28
C VAL A 853 -16.01 -35.58 10.62
N ASP A 854 -16.97 -36.19 11.29
CA ASP A 854 -17.59 -37.46 10.85
C ASP A 854 -16.57 -38.58 10.59
N GLY A 855 -15.52 -38.65 11.42
CA GLY A 855 -14.45 -39.67 11.32
C GLY A 855 -13.41 -39.44 10.20
N VAL A 856 -13.61 -38.44 9.33
CA VAL A 856 -12.71 -38.11 8.22
C VAL A 856 -11.98 -36.80 8.43
N THR A 857 -10.82 -36.63 7.79
CA THR A 857 -10.14 -35.32 7.76
C THR A 857 -10.94 -34.33 6.92
N VAL A 858 -10.80 -33.04 7.20
CA VAL A 858 -11.51 -31.96 6.51
C VAL A 858 -11.37 -32.07 4.98
N GLY A 859 -10.17 -32.33 4.47
CA GLY A 859 -9.92 -32.46 3.04
C GLY A 859 -10.53 -33.69 2.40
N SER A 860 -10.84 -34.72 3.20
CA SER A 860 -11.53 -35.93 2.74
C SER A 860 -13.05 -35.80 2.88
N ASN A 861 -13.56 -34.72 3.48
CA ASN A 861 -14.99 -34.50 3.61
C ASN A 861 -15.65 -34.26 2.24
N THR A 862 -16.81 -34.88 2.01
CA THR A 862 -17.53 -34.86 0.73
C THR A 862 -17.92 -33.45 0.29
N MET A 863 -18.32 -32.57 1.23
CA MET A 863 -18.71 -31.20 0.90
C MET A 863 -17.49 -30.36 0.51
N VAL A 864 -16.37 -30.50 1.23
CA VAL A 864 -15.10 -29.81 0.93
C VAL A 864 -14.54 -30.25 -0.42
N SER A 865 -14.60 -31.54 -0.72
CA SER A 865 -14.20 -32.08 -2.03
C SER A 865 -15.07 -31.58 -3.17
N ARG A 866 -16.39 -31.44 -2.96
CA ARG A 866 -17.32 -30.86 -3.95
C ARG A 866 -17.06 -29.38 -4.15
N PHE A 867 -16.83 -28.64 -3.06
CA PHE A 867 -16.47 -27.23 -3.10
C PHE A 867 -15.21 -27.00 -3.93
N LEU A 868 -14.13 -27.75 -3.68
CA LEU A 868 -12.87 -27.62 -4.41
C LEU A 868 -13.03 -27.91 -5.92
N LYS A 869 -13.86 -28.90 -6.27
CA LYS A 869 -14.22 -29.16 -7.67
C LYS A 869 -15.01 -27.99 -8.28
N GLY A 870 -15.89 -27.36 -7.52
CA GLY A 870 -16.61 -26.15 -7.92
C GLY A 870 -15.67 -24.98 -8.16
N ALA A 871 -14.75 -24.73 -7.22
CA ALA A 871 -13.74 -23.67 -7.31
C ALA A 871 -12.78 -23.81 -8.51
N GLN A 872 -12.61 -25.03 -9.06
CA GLN A 872 -11.80 -25.27 -10.26
C GLN A 872 -12.53 -24.97 -11.58
N ARG A 873 -13.86 -24.90 -11.59
CA ARG A 873 -14.64 -24.69 -12.83
C ARG A 873 -14.40 -23.33 -13.49
N PRO A 874 -14.30 -22.20 -12.75
CA PRO A 874 -14.05 -20.89 -13.36
C PRO A 874 -12.63 -20.73 -13.91
N ARG A 875 -11.67 -21.54 -13.42
CA ARG A 875 -10.23 -21.45 -13.76
C ARG A 875 -9.61 -22.86 -13.88
N PRO A 876 -9.84 -23.58 -14.99
CA PRO A 876 -9.29 -24.91 -15.17
C PRO A 876 -7.75 -24.88 -15.21
N PRO A 877 -7.06 -25.88 -14.64
CA PRO A 877 -5.60 -25.91 -14.60
C PRO A 877 -5.01 -25.94 -16.02
N GLN A 878 -4.27 -24.90 -16.38
CA GLN A 878 -3.57 -24.80 -17.65
C GLN A 878 -2.25 -25.58 -17.56
N ARG A 879 -2.11 -26.67 -18.33
CA ARG A 879 -0.84 -27.41 -18.41
C ARG A 879 0.12 -26.63 -19.31
N SER A 880 1.33 -26.36 -18.82
CA SER A 880 2.42 -25.84 -19.66
C SER A 880 2.80 -26.90 -20.70
N PRO A 881 2.92 -26.55 -21.99
CA PRO A 881 3.33 -27.47 -23.04
C PRO A 881 4.85 -27.72 -23.07
N ARG A 882 5.67 -27.03 -22.25
CA ARG A 882 7.12 -27.21 -22.22
C ARG A 882 7.54 -28.19 -21.11
N THR A 883 8.36 -29.16 -21.47
CA THR A 883 9.08 -30.02 -20.52
C THR A 883 10.19 -29.22 -19.84
N SER A 884 10.29 -29.30 -18.51
CA SER A 884 11.24 -28.56 -17.68
C SER A 884 12.61 -29.24 -17.52
N TRP A 885 13.00 -30.13 -18.45
CA TRP A 885 14.21 -30.94 -18.31
C TRP A 885 15.05 -30.94 -19.58
N ASP A 886 16.36 -31.03 -19.38
CA ASP A 886 17.41 -31.01 -20.42
C ASP A 886 17.88 -32.44 -20.67
N LEU A 887 17.63 -32.95 -21.89
CA LEU A 887 17.98 -34.32 -22.27
C LEU A 887 19.50 -34.58 -22.28
N PRO A 888 20.34 -33.73 -22.90
CA PRO A 888 21.80 -33.81 -22.76
C PRO A 888 22.28 -33.96 -21.31
N LEU A 889 21.74 -33.16 -20.39
CA LEU A 889 22.11 -33.22 -18.97
C LEU A 889 21.76 -34.59 -18.36
N VAL A 890 20.56 -35.11 -18.63
CA VAL A 890 20.13 -36.43 -18.13
C VAL A 890 21.03 -37.55 -18.65
N LEU A 891 21.36 -37.55 -19.95
CA LEU A 891 22.25 -38.55 -20.54
C LEU A 891 23.65 -38.49 -19.94
N GLN A 892 24.16 -37.29 -19.64
CA GLN A 892 25.46 -37.13 -18.97
C GLN A 892 25.44 -37.72 -17.54
N VAL A 893 24.35 -37.52 -16.80
CA VAL A 893 24.20 -38.06 -15.42
C VAL A 893 24.10 -39.58 -15.41
N LEU A 894 23.41 -40.18 -16.39
CA LEU A 894 23.30 -41.63 -16.50
C LEU A 894 24.65 -42.34 -16.72
N GLY A 895 25.68 -41.63 -17.19
CA GLY A 895 27.05 -42.14 -17.32
C GLY A 895 27.89 -42.05 -16.05
N LYS A 896 27.35 -41.54 -14.93
CA LYS A 896 28.08 -41.29 -13.68
C LYS A 896 27.45 -42.05 -12.48
N PRO A 897 28.14 -42.19 -11.33
CA PRO A 897 27.53 -42.68 -10.10
C PRO A 897 26.26 -41.88 -9.74
N PRO A 898 25.17 -42.51 -9.25
CA PRO A 898 25.04 -43.90 -8.81
C PRO A 898 24.68 -44.91 -9.92
N PHE A 899 24.60 -44.48 -11.19
CA PHE A 899 24.13 -45.30 -12.31
C PHE A 899 25.23 -46.16 -12.96
N GLU A 900 26.50 -45.81 -12.70
CA GLU A 900 27.71 -46.51 -13.14
C GLU A 900 28.73 -46.56 -11.99
N PRO A 901 29.58 -47.61 -11.89
CA PRO A 901 29.60 -48.82 -12.73
C PRO A 901 28.39 -49.73 -12.46
N LEU A 902 27.85 -50.38 -13.51
CA LEU A 902 26.65 -51.24 -13.38
C LEU A 902 26.74 -52.30 -12.26
N GLY A 903 27.92 -52.92 -12.07
CA GLY A 903 28.14 -53.94 -11.03
C GLY A 903 28.12 -53.42 -9.59
N GLY A 904 28.16 -52.10 -9.38
CA GLY A 904 28.07 -51.46 -8.06
C GLY A 904 26.80 -50.64 -7.84
N SER A 905 25.87 -50.62 -8.80
CA SER A 905 24.65 -49.80 -8.75
C SER A 905 23.51 -50.56 -8.06
N GLU A 906 22.78 -49.91 -7.14
CA GLU A 906 21.60 -50.51 -6.52
C GLU A 906 20.47 -50.76 -7.54
N LEU A 907 19.59 -51.73 -7.26
CA LEU A 907 18.54 -52.18 -8.19
C LEU A 907 17.63 -51.04 -8.61
N LYS A 908 17.37 -50.09 -7.71
CA LYS A 908 16.56 -48.88 -7.97
C LYS A 908 17.16 -48.04 -9.10
N TRP A 909 18.45 -47.72 -9.01
CA TRP A 909 19.15 -46.86 -9.97
C TRP A 909 19.35 -47.58 -11.30
N LEU A 910 19.69 -48.88 -11.25
CA LEU A 910 19.78 -49.73 -12.44
C LEU A 910 18.43 -49.86 -13.16
N SER A 911 17.32 -49.99 -12.42
CA SER A 911 15.96 -50.02 -12.98
C SER A 911 15.60 -48.71 -13.67
N MET A 912 15.89 -47.57 -13.03
CA MET A 912 15.64 -46.24 -13.61
C MET A 912 16.44 -46.02 -14.89
N LYS A 913 17.73 -46.38 -14.90
CA LYS A 913 18.58 -46.28 -16.09
C LYS A 913 18.07 -47.18 -17.22
N THR A 914 17.75 -48.43 -16.91
CA THR A 914 17.24 -49.40 -17.90
C THR A 914 15.94 -48.89 -18.53
N ALA A 915 14.99 -48.44 -17.71
CA ALA A 915 13.71 -47.93 -18.20
C ALA A 915 13.86 -46.69 -19.08
N PHE A 916 14.70 -45.75 -18.67
CA PHE A 916 14.93 -44.52 -19.42
C PHE A 916 15.59 -44.82 -20.77
N LEU A 917 16.63 -45.66 -20.79
CA LEU A 917 17.33 -46.03 -22.04
C LEU A 917 16.45 -46.88 -22.97
N LEU A 918 15.60 -47.76 -22.44
CA LEU A 918 14.60 -48.49 -23.23
C LEU A 918 13.54 -47.57 -23.82
N ALA A 919 13.03 -46.60 -23.05
CA ALA A 919 12.08 -45.60 -23.54
C ALA A 919 12.69 -44.76 -24.67
N MET A 920 13.93 -44.31 -24.48
CA MET A 920 14.71 -43.57 -25.46
C MET A 920 14.96 -44.37 -26.74
N ALA A 921 15.40 -45.62 -26.63
CA ALA A 921 15.76 -46.44 -27.79
C ALA A 921 14.54 -46.92 -28.59
N SER A 922 13.39 -47.07 -27.94
CA SER A 922 12.16 -47.57 -28.57
C SER A 922 11.21 -46.48 -29.06
N ALA A 923 11.36 -45.25 -28.53
CA ALA A 923 10.35 -44.17 -28.64
C ALA A 923 8.94 -44.59 -28.19
N LYS A 924 8.79 -45.68 -27.42
CA LYS A 924 7.50 -46.19 -26.95
C LYS A 924 7.04 -45.47 -25.69
N ARG A 925 5.71 -45.39 -25.50
CA ARG A 925 5.10 -44.76 -24.32
C ARG A 925 5.36 -45.58 -23.07
N VAL A 926 5.34 -44.94 -21.89
CA VAL A 926 5.51 -45.61 -20.58
C VAL A 926 4.58 -46.81 -20.40
N GLY A 927 3.32 -46.70 -20.85
CA GLY A 927 2.36 -47.80 -20.77
C GLY A 927 2.70 -49.02 -21.63
N GLU A 928 3.46 -48.84 -22.72
CA GLU A 928 3.90 -49.94 -23.59
C GLU A 928 5.17 -50.62 -23.06
N LEU A 929 6.03 -49.87 -22.37
CA LEU A 929 7.19 -50.44 -21.68
C LEU A 929 6.77 -51.37 -20.53
N HIS A 930 5.67 -51.06 -19.84
CA HIS A 930 5.07 -51.94 -18.82
C HIS A 930 4.60 -53.28 -19.40
N ALA A 931 4.34 -53.36 -20.70
CA ALA A 931 3.91 -54.60 -21.36
C ALA A 931 5.08 -55.57 -21.56
N LEU A 932 6.34 -55.09 -21.54
CA LEU A 932 7.50 -55.93 -21.80
C LEU A 932 7.73 -56.90 -20.64
N SER A 933 8.08 -58.15 -20.97
CA SER A 933 8.38 -59.20 -20.01
C SER A 933 9.80 -59.72 -20.21
N ILE A 934 10.46 -60.08 -19.11
CA ILE A 934 11.76 -60.76 -19.11
C ILE A 934 11.61 -62.29 -19.06
N SER A 935 10.38 -62.81 -19.18
CA SER A 935 10.13 -64.25 -19.27
C SER A 935 10.78 -64.83 -20.52
N ARG A 936 11.15 -66.12 -20.48
CA ARG A 936 11.91 -66.78 -21.55
C ARG A 936 11.15 -66.79 -22.89
N GLU A 937 9.83 -66.72 -22.83
CA GLU A 937 8.93 -66.70 -24.00
C GLU A 937 8.82 -65.30 -24.63
N CYS A 938 9.23 -64.26 -23.91
CA CYS A 938 9.11 -62.86 -24.34
C CYS A 938 10.46 -62.18 -24.56
N LEU A 939 11.59 -62.83 -24.27
CA LEU A 939 12.91 -62.24 -24.38
C LEU A 939 13.84 -63.18 -25.15
N HIS A 940 14.28 -62.73 -26.32
CA HIS A 940 15.19 -63.49 -27.18
C HIS A 940 16.47 -62.71 -27.42
N TRP A 941 17.59 -63.25 -26.95
CA TRP A 941 18.93 -62.74 -27.26
C TRP A 941 19.35 -63.20 -28.66
N SER A 942 20.04 -62.35 -29.40
CA SER A 942 20.67 -62.76 -30.65
C SER A 942 21.81 -63.76 -30.38
N PRO A 943 22.11 -64.70 -31.29
CA PRO A 943 23.16 -65.71 -31.10
C PRO A 943 24.56 -65.15 -30.86
N ASP A 944 24.83 -63.95 -31.40
CA ASP A 944 26.09 -63.21 -31.25
C ASP A 944 26.15 -62.37 -29.95
N GLY A 945 25.07 -62.34 -29.15
CA GLY A 945 24.98 -61.53 -27.94
C GLY A 945 24.93 -60.02 -28.18
N MET A 946 24.84 -59.57 -29.43
CA MET A 946 24.87 -58.17 -29.85
C MET A 946 23.48 -57.57 -30.09
N GLY A 947 22.41 -58.24 -29.67
CA GLY A 947 21.04 -57.75 -29.78
C GLY A 947 20.06 -58.51 -28.90
N VAL A 948 18.90 -57.92 -28.70
CA VAL A 948 17.79 -58.50 -27.92
C VAL A 948 16.45 -58.08 -28.51
N ALA A 949 15.53 -59.04 -28.62
CA ALA A 949 14.14 -58.81 -28.98
C ALA A 949 13.25 -59.05 -27.75
N LEU A 950 12.49 -58.02 -27.36
CA LEU A 950 11.54 -58.04 -26.24
C LEU A 950 10.10 -58.01 -26.77
N TRP A 951 9.36 -59.09 -26.55
CA TRP A 951 7.95 -59.19 -26.88
C TRP A 951 7.07 -58.70 -25.71
N PRO A 952 5.98 -57.98 -25.99
CA PRO A 952 4.97 -57.68 -24.98
C PRO A 952 4.35 -58.97 -24.43
N ASN A 953 4.00 -58.98 -23.14
CA ASN A 953 3.19 -60.04 -22.55
C ASN A 953 1.86 -60.12 -23.32
N PRO A 954 1.48 -61.29 -23.89
CA PRO A 954 0.25 -61.44 -24.66
C PRO A 954 -1.03 -61.11 -23.87
N SER A 955 -0.97 -61.14 -22.54
CA SER A 955 -2.10 -60.81 -21.65
C SER A 955 -2.30 -59.31 -21.45
N PHE A 956 -1.38 -58.46 -21.94
CA PHE A 956 -1.47 -57.01 -21.78
C PHE A 956 -2.35 -56.39 -22.86
N LEU A 957 -3.39 -55.64 -22.45
CA LEU A 957 -4.26 -54.90 -23.35
C LEU A 957 -3.82 -53.41 -23.45
N PRO A 958 -3.35 -52.94 -24.62
CA PRO A 958 -2.94 -51.54 -24.77
C PRO A 958 -4.15 -50.60 -24.72
N LYS A 959 -3.94 -49.40 -24.17
CA LYS A 959 -4.96 -48.33 -24.12
C LYS A 959 -5.46 -47.89 -25.50
N THR A 960 -4.67 -48.12 -26.55
CA THR A 960 -5.02 -47.81 -27.94
C THR A 960 -4.89 -49.09 -28.73
N PHE A 961 -6.02 -49.65 -29.14
CA PHE A 961 -6.08 -50.94 -29.83
C PHE A 961 -5.91 -50.72 -31.33
N SER A 962 -4.67 -50.83 -31.83
CA SER A 962 -4.39 -50.83 -33.28
C SER A 962 -3.35 -51.88 -33.64
N ALA A 963 -3.39 -52.38 -34.88
CA ALA A 963 -2.47 -53.41 -35.38
C ALA A 963 -0.99 -53.03 -35.26
N SER A 964 -0.67 -51.72 -35.20
CA SER A 964 0.69 -51.21 -35.03
C SER A 964 1.22 -51.32 -33.59
N TYR A 965 0.35 -51.50 -32.60
CA TYR A 965 0.71 -51.53 -31.17
C TYR A 965 0.49 -52.88 -30.49
N VAL A 966 -0.15 -53.83 -31.17
CA VAL A 966 -0.41 -55.18 -30.64
C VAL A 966 0.71 -56.13 -31.06
N ASN A 967 1.34 -56.80 -30.09
CA ASN A 967 2.30 -57.90 -30.29
C ASN A 967 3.53 -57.60 -31.18
N GLN A 968 3.97 -56.35 -31.30
CA GLN A 968 5.23 -56.04 -32.00
C GLN A 968 6.44 -56.13 -31.07
N PRO A 969 7.50 -56.89 -31.44
CA PRO A 969 8.72 -56.98 -30.65
C PRO A 969 9.48 -55.65 -30.66
N LEU A 970 10.08 -55.32 -29.52
CA LEU A 970 11.11 -54.29 -29.42
C LEU A 970 12.47 -54.93 -29.69
N SER A 971 13.00 -54.72 -30.88
CA SER A 971 14.34 -55.17 -31.28
C SER A 971 15.37 -54.09 -30.98
N LEU A 972 16.39 -54.44 -30.21
CA LEU A 972 17.48 -53.55 -29.82
C LEU A 972 18.81 -54.16 -30.27
N ALA A 973 19.69 -53.34 -30.84
CA ALA A 973 21.08 -53.69 -31.13
C ALA A 973 22.00 -53.12 -30.05
N ALA A 974 22.98 -53.91 -29.64
CA ALA A 974 24.03 -53.49 -28.72
C ALA A 974 24.93 -52.48 -29.43
N ARG A 975 25.26 -51.38 -28.75
CA ARG A 975 26.30 -50.46 -29.20
C ARG A 975 27.66 -51.05 -28.78
N THR A 976 28.52 -51.32 -29.75
CA THR A 976 29.81 -52.04 -29.62
C THR A 976 30.79 -51.36 -28.64
N PRO A 977 31.75 -52.10 -28.03
CA PRO A 977 32.89 -51.53 -27.29
C PRO A 977 33.98 -50.98 -28.24
N PRO A 978 34.96 -50.22 -27.74
CA PRO A 978 35.95 -49.54 -28.57
C PRO A 978 36.78 -50.54 -29.39
N THR A 979 36.94 -50.29 -30.69
CA THR A 979 38.04 -50.85 -31.49
C THR A 979 39.38 -50.29 -30.98
N GLU A 980 40.46 -51.07 -31.09
CA GLU A 980 41.81 -50.69 -30.65
C GLU A 980 42.38 -49.44 -31.36
N ASP A 981 41.72 -48.94 -32.40
CA ASP A 981 41.95 -47.60 -32.93
C ASP A 981 41.14 -46.57 -32.13
N GLY A 982 41.83 -45.79 -31.30
CA GLY A 982 41.32 -44.84 -30.30
C GLY A 982 40.48 -43.67 -30.82
N GLY A 983 39.37 -43.94 -31.51
CA GLY A 983 38.50 -42.95 -32.16
C GLY A 983 37.05 -42.86 -31.65
N GLN A 984 36.62 -43.66 -30.66
CA GLN A 984 35.26 -43.53 -30.10
C GLN A 984 35.23 -43.33 -28.58
N THR A 985 34.42 -42.35 -28.17
CA THR A 985 34.26 -41.84 -26.80
C THR A 985 33.69 -42.91 -25.86
N GLN A 986 34.32 -43.10 -24.70
CA GLN A 986 33.86 -43.98 -23.60
C GLN A 986 32.36 -43.79 -23.22
N GLY A 987 31.75 -42.65 -23.54
CA GLY A 987 30.36 -42.33 -23.22
C GLY A 987 29.29 -43.14 -23.95
N GLU A 988 29.52 -43.57 -25.20
CA GLU A 988 28.48 -44.28 -25.98
C GLU A 988 28.21 -45.69 -25.47
N THR A 989 29.26 -46.38 -25.00
CA THR A 989 29.14 -47.69 -24.37
C THR A 989 28.36 -47.60 -23.05
N LEU A 990 28.54 -46.51 -22.27
CA LEU A 990 27.85 -46.28 -20.98
C LEU A 990 26.34 -46.05 -21.10
N LEU A 991 25.86 -45.71 -22.29
CA LEU A 991 24.45 -45.46 -22.59
C LEU A 991 23.80 -46.59 -23.42
N CYS A 992 24.46 -47.75 -23.52
CA CYS A 992 23.96 -48.89 -24.28
C CYS A 992 22.77 -49.58 -23.57
N PRO A 993 21.55 -49.57 -24.15
CA PRO A 993 20.36 -50.16 -23.51
C PRO A 993 20.46 -51.68 -23.35
N VAL A 994 21.11 -52.37 -24.30
CA VAL A 994 21.32 -53.82 -24.26
C VAL A 994 22.25 -54.23 -23.11
N ARG A 995 23.29 -53.43 -22.85
CA ARG A 995 24.21 -53.63 -21.73
C ARG A 995 23.51 -53.45 -20.38
N THR A 996 22.74 -52.36 -20.23
CA THR A 996 22.03 -52.09 -18.98
C THR A 996 20.92 -53.13 -18.72
N LEU A 997 20.20 -53.56 -19.76
CA LEU A 997 19.19 -54.61 -19.64
C LEU A 997 19.79 -55.95 -19.20
N ARG A 998 20.96 -56.33 -19.74
CA ARG A 998 21.67 -57.55 -19.33
C ARG A 998 22.02 -57.52 -17.84
N ALA A 999 22.66 -56.44 -17.39
CA ALA A 999 22.98 -56.26 -15.97
C ALA A 999 21.73 -56.26 -15.07
N TYR A 1000 20.64 -55.63 -15.51
CA TYR A 1000 19.37 -55.65 -14.79
C TYR A 1000 18.80 -57.08 -14.64
N ILE A 1001 18.86 -57.90 -15.68
CA ILE A 1001 18.37 -59.29 -15.67
C ILE A 1001 19.25 -60.17 -14.77
N GLU A 1002 20.57 -60.06 -14.89
CA GLU A 1002 21.53 -60.81 -14.06
C GLU A 1002 21.31 -60.53 -12.58
N MET A 1003 21.14 -59.25 -12.21
CA MET A 1003 20.88 -58.84 -10.84
C MET A 1003 19.51 -59.28 -10.32
N ARG A 1004 18.58 -59.66 -11.20
CA ARG A 1004 17.23 -60.12 -10.85
C ARG A 1004 17.04 -61.64 -10.93
N ALA A 1005 18.10 -62.41 -11.25
CA ALA A 1005 18.06 -63.85 -11.50
C ALA A 1005 17.58 -64.74 -10.32
N GLY A 1006 17.24 -64.15 -9.16
CA GLY A 1006 16.67 -64.84 -7.99
C GLY A 1006 15.28 -64.35 -7.54
N ILE A 1007 14.60 -63.48 -8.29
CA ILE A 1007 13.30 -62.88 -7.92
C ILE A 1007 12.20 -63.36 -8.89
N PRO A 1008 11.04 -63.90 -8.42
CA PRO A 1008 9.99 -64.42 -9.29
C PRO A 1008 9.52 -63.41 -10.34
N ALA A 1009 9.44 -63.87 -11.60
CA ALA A 1009 9.21 -63.03 -12.77
C ALA A 1009 7.74 -62.61 -12.91
N VAL A 1010 7.42 -61.38 -12.51
CA VAL A 1010 6.17 -60.70 -12.87
C VAL A 1010 6.52 -59.36 -13.51
N GLY A 1011 6.72 -59.36 -14.84
CA GLY A 1011 6.95 -58.17 -15.69
C GLY A 1011 8.29 -57.44 -15.48
N LEU A 1012 8.61 -56.51 -16.41
CA LEU A 1012 9.67 -55.50 -16.22
C LEU A 1012 9.20 -54.50 -15.16
N ALA A 1013 9.26 -54.89 -13.89
CA ALA A 1013 8.92 -54.06 -12.74
C ALA A 1013 9.94 -52.92 -12.60
N VAL A 1014 9.76 -51.88 -13.41
CA VAL A 1014 10.36 -50.58 -13.19
C VAL A 1014 9.43 -49.87 -12.20
N CYS A 1015 9.69 -50.01 -10.91
CA CYS A 1015 9.05 -49.15 -9.92
C CYS A 1015 9.54 -47.70 -10.12
N LEU A 1016 8.90 -46.96 -11.04
CA LEU A 1016 8.95 -45.51 -11.02
C LEU A 1016 8.15 -45.06 -9.79
N PRO A 1017 8.75 -44.38 -8.80
CA PRO A 1017 8.03 -43.92 -7.62
C PRO A 1017 7.02 -42.85 -8.05
N TYR A 1018 5.76 -43.23 -8.16
CA TYR A 1018 4.66 -42.29 -8.06
C TYR A 1018 4.47 -41.96 -6.57
N ARG A 1019 4.66 -40.68 -6.23
CA ARG A 1019 4.43 -40.02 -4.93
C ARG A 1019 5.50 -40.26 -3.85
N THR A 1020 6.31 -39.22 -3.65
CA THR A 1020 6.59 -38.62 -2.34
C THR A 1020 6.70 -37.12 -2.54
#